data_AF-A0A6P9AJM9-F1
#
_entry.id   AF-A0A6P9AJM9-F1
#
_cell.length_a   1.000
_cell.length_b   1.000
_cell.length_c   1.000
_cell.angle_alpha   90.00
_cell.angle_beta   90.00
_cell.angle_gamma   90.00
#
_symmetry.space_group_name_H-M   'P 1'
#
loop_
_entity.id
_entity.type
_entity.pdbx_description
1 polymer ?
#
loop_
_entity_poly.entity_id
_entity_poly.type
_entity_poly.pdbx_seq_one_letter_code
_entity_poly.pdbx_strand_id
1 'polypeptide(L)'
;MDNSRRPEDIEMEGRPCAGYSNGGYRADDLERIREELNTALRTAPEPAAPVAPPAPAAPRGPRVAAICIRNAKKSYPLGSGVVLDGFNMTVAEGSIYSLLGASGCGKTTVLSCVVGRRRLNEGTITVLGLAPGTPRSGMPGPTIGYMPQELALYGGFTVTETLKYFGWVAGMSQEDIDERTAKLLSLLEIPTEYRLVRDLSGGQQRRVSLAVTLIHRPPIVILDEPTVGVDPVLRQNIWDLLLSMTRDGHTTVVITTHYIEEARQADTIGLMRNGTLLAEDRPDRLLERYACDTMEEVFLKLSLRQQRALAAPATETTTATVPVSVPVSAPDAAEMAVEGAAAELDQKDEPPVLEDARLLHCKPVHLTNHWNTLPCLWKNLTYMKRNVVPVLFVVILPIIQCGLFGVTVGRDPKDMRLAVVNDDVQCTYSSNLAGGVDYKGFPGYPSNCTTKTLRYLSCRMLSIIDDDRIALEPFPNIPSALEAVRAGKAWGALYFPANYSRFLAARHVWGRYASDKALNHSEISVWMDMSNQYIGYLLQASLSLAVLRFTRDIQEGCMWNTKATPVPVRIMDPVYGQLDPSFQDFCLPGMIVTTVFFMALLVTVGSILEEKRDGLMARSLSAGVTIHEVLAAHVLVQIVLMIIAMVTALVMLLCVFQLTNNGPLYWVVLLCFLQGLCGMCLGFFISCLCESDMAATYMGVGTFFPLIFLSGMVWPVEGMHSLLRSIGWALPLTQATTSLRSIMGRGWSIDQPAVYLGFVSTAVWIAIFVSITLITLRVQKRIS
;
A
#
# COMPACT_ATOMS: atom_id res chain seq x y z
N MET A 1 -10.36 -16.35 62.80
CA MET A 1 -11.07 -17.47 62.16
C MET A 1 -10.49 -17.57 60.76
N ASP A 2 -9.25 -18.00 60.59
CA ASP A 2 -8.65 -19.34 60.78
C ASP A 2 -8.52 -20.06 59.43
N ASN A 3 -7.27 -20.41 59.11
CA ASN A 3 -6.70 -21.38 58.15
C ASN A 3 -7.22 -21.48 56.70
N SER A 4 -6.44 -21.37 55.62
CA SER A 4 -5.13 -21.94 55.18
C SER A 4 -5.22 -23.25 54.37
N ARG A 5 -4.53 -23.21 53.22
CA ARG A 5 -3.87 -24.29 52.43
C ARG A 5 -4.69 -25.16 51.44
N ARG A 6 -4.08 -25.27 50.24
CA ARG A 6 -4.22 -26.27 49.14
C ARG A 6 -3.93 -27.72 49.64
N PRO A 7 -3.94 -28.83 48.86
CA PRO A 7 -3.97 -29.01 47.38
C PRO A 7 -4.73 -30.27 46.85
N GLU A 8 -4.52 -30.58 45.54
CA GLU A 8 -4.55 -31.89 44.84
C GLU A 8 -5.78 -32.34 44.00
N ASP A 9 -5.50 -32.47 42.70
CA ASP A 9 -5.79 -33.55 41.73
C ASP A 9 -7.22 -34.00 41.37
N ILE A 10 -7.67 -33.69 40.15
CA ILE A 10 -8.73 -34.40 39.39
C ILE A 10 -8.42 -34.29 37.88
N GLU A 11 -7.81 -35.33 37.30
CA GLU A 11 -8.39 -36.33 36.37
C GLU A 11 -8.81 -35.82 34.98
N MET A 12 -8.07 -36.28 33.96
CA MET A 12 -8.50 -36.29 32.56
C MET A 12 -9.27 -37.58 32.27
N GLU A 13 -10.58 -37.46 32.03
CA GLU A 13 -11.37 -38.50 31.38
C GLU A 13 -11.05 -38.56 29.89
N GLY A 14 -10.51 -39.69 29.45
CA GLY A 14 -10.42 -40.06 28.06
C GLY A 14 -10.94 -41.48 27.86
N ARG A 15 -11.91 -41.63 26.93
CA ARG A 15 -12.16 -42.75 25.99
C ARG A 15 -13.64 -42.72 25.53
N PRO A 16 -14.01 -43.20 24.32
CA PRO A 16 -13.53 -44.49 23.80
C PRO A 16 -13.31 -44.61 22.28
N CYS A 17 -12.47 -45.57 21.91
CA CYS A 17 -12.65 -46.40 20.73
C CYS A 17 -12.27 -47.84 21.08
N ALA A 18 -13.08 -48.76 20.60
CA ALA A 18 -13.20 -50.14 21.02
C ALA A 18 -12.36 -51.11 20.17
N GLY A 19 -12.09 -52.31 20.73
CA GLY A 19 -12.12 -53.56 19.97
C GLY A 19 -10.86 -54.42 19.98
N TYR A 20 -10.95 -55.57 20.69
CA TYR A 20 -10.21 -56.85 20.52
C TYR A 20 -8.69 -56.89 20.82
N SER A 21 -8.07 -57.92 21.41
CA SER A 21 -8.42 -59.05 22.29
C SER A 21 -7.08 -59.72 22.64
N ASN A 22 -6.78 -59.99 23.92
CA ASN A 22 -5.55 -60.69 24.33
C ASN A 22 -5.59 -62.19 23.96
N GLY A 23 -4.72 -62.61 23.03
CA GLY A 23 -4.35 -64.01 22.82
C GLY A 23 -2.92 -64.23 23.31
N GLY A 24 -2.75 -65.05 24.35
CA GLY A 24 -1.43 -65.48 24.81
C GLY A 24 -0.79 -66.46 23.81
N TYR A 25 0.46 -66.22 23.44
CA TYR A 25 1.24 -67.12 22.60
C TYR A 25 1.60 -68.40 23.36
N ARG A 26 1.48 -69.55 22.69
CA ARG A 26 1.91 -70.87 23.21
C ARG A 26 3.43 -70.99 23.10
N ALA A 27 4.03 -71.77 24.00
CA ALA A 27 5.48 -71.97 24.07
C ALA A 27 6.12 -72.46 22.74
N ASP A 28 5.34 -73.13 21.88
CA ASP A 28 5.79 -73.63 20.58
C ASP A 28 6.06 -72.52 19.55
N ASP A 29 5.43 -71.34 19.68
CA ASP A 29 5.65 -70.20 18.78
C ASP A 29 6.99 -69.49 19.04
N LEU A 30 7.49 -69.56 20.28
CA LEU A 30 8.77 -68.97 20.66
C LEU A 30 9.97 -69.79 20.16
N GLU A 31 9.84 -71.11 20.04
CA GLU A 31 10.90 -71.94 19.43
C GLU A 31 11.01 -71.70 17.93
N ARG A 32 9.88 -71.49 17.25
CA ARG A 32 9.85 -71.19 15.81
C ARG A 32 10.49 -69.84 15.48
N ILE A 33 10.21 -68.81 16.29
CA ILE A 33 10.85 -67.49 16.18
C ILE A 33 12.35 -67.60 16.46
N ARG A 34 12.77 -68.46 17.38
CA ARG A 34 14.20 -68.67 17.72
C ARG A 34 14.97 -69.38 16.60
N GLU A 35 14.35 -70.31 15.88
CA GLU A 35 14.94 -70.93 14.69
C GLU A 35 15.03 -69.96 13.51
N GLU A 36 14.00 -69.14 13.27
CA GLU A 36 14.02 -68.12 12.22
C GLU A 36 15.08 -67.04 12.51
N LEU A 37 15.24 -66.61 13.77
CA LEU A 37 16.26 -65.65 14.18
C LEU A 37 17.68 -66.22 14.02
N ASN A 38 17.89 -67.50 14.37
CA ASN A 38 19.18 -68.17 14.20
C ASN A 38 19.54 -68.42 12.74
N THR A 39 18.54 -68.57 11.86
CA THR A 39 18.74 -68.72 10.41
C THR A 39 19.08 -67.37 9.76
N ALA A 40 18.45 -66.28 10.23
CA ALA A 40 18.79 -64.92 9.82
C ALA A 40 20.20 -64.48 10.29
N LEU A 41 20.63 -64.89 11.49
CA LEU A 41 21.97 -64.59 12.02
C LEU A 41 23.10 -65.33 11.27
N ARG A 42 22.81 -66.47 10.62
CA ARG A 42 23.79 -67.23 9.82
C ARG A 42 23.95 -66.75 8.37
N THR A 43 23.08 -65.84 7.92
CA THR A 43 23.08 -65.30 6.55
C THR A 43 23.48 -63.83 6.48
N ALA A 44 23.87 -63.22 7.60
CA ALA A 44 24.40 -61.86 7.63
C ALA A 44 25.82 -61.81 7.01
N PRO A 45 26.07 -60.93 6.02
CA PRO A 45 27.42 -60.72 5.48
C PRO A 45 28.34 -60.09 6.53
N GLU A 46 29.63 -60.47 6.51
CA GLU A 46 30.65 -59.95 7.44
C GLU A 46 30.67 -58.42 7.50
N PRO A 47 30.92 -57.82 8.68
CA PRO A 47 31.07 -56.37 8.80
C PRO A 47 32.30 -55.93 8.00
N ALA A 48 32.08 -54.99 7.07
CA ALA A 48 33.14 -54.34 6.32
C ALA A 48 34.18 -53.74 7.27
N ALA A 49 35.46 -53.96 6.95
CA ALA A 49 36.60 -53.41 7.68
C ALA A 49 36.44 -51.88 7.90
N PRO A 50 36.95 -51.33 9.02
CA PRO A 50 36.88 -49.89 9.28
C PRO A 50 37.55 -49.12 8.14
N VAL A 51 36.75 -48.30 7.46
CA VAL A 51 37.21 -47.38 6.42
C VAL A 51 38.21 -46.42 7.08
N ALA A 52 39.46 -46.47 6.63
CA ALA A 52 40.50 -45.54 7.04
C ALA A 52 40.03 -44.09 6.83
N PRO A 53 40.40 -43.14 7.71
CA PRO A 53 40.06 -41.74 7.52
C PRO A 53 40.54 -41.27 6.14
N PRO A 54 39.76 -40.43 5.42
CA PRO A 54 40.15 -39.95 4.11
C PRO A 54 41.49 -39.23 4.22
N ALA A 55 42.45 -39.65 3.40
CA ALA A 55 43.76 -39.03 3.32
C ALA A 55 43.62 -37.51 3.04
N PRO A 56 44.50 -36.67 3.62
CA PRO A 56 44.48 -35.23 3.37
C PRO A 56 44.54 -34.97 1.87
N ALA A 57 43.58 -34.18 1.37
CA ALA A 57 43.47 -33.84 -0.03
C ALA A 57 44.80 -33.29 -0.55
N ALA A 58 45.30 -33.86 -1.65
CA ALA A 58 46.50 -33.39 -2.34
C ALA A 58 46.45 -31.87 -2.61
N PRO A 59 47.59 -31.16 -2.60
CA PRO A 59 47.62 -29.72 -2.77
C PRO A 59 47.06 -29.36 -4.15
N ARG A 60 45.86 -28.76 -4.16
CA ARG A 60 45.24 -28.20 -5.36
C ARG A 60 46.13 -27.06 -5.87
N GLY A 61 46.37 -27.00 -7.17
CA GLY A 61 47.13 -25.93 -7.84
C GLY A 61 46.58 -24.52 -7.56
N PRO A 62 47.26 -23.45 -8.03
CA PRO A 62 46.95 -22.07 -7.64
C PRO A 62 45.48 -21.73 -7.90
N ARG A 63 44.71 -21.57 -6.82
CA ARG A 63 43.28 -21.26 -6.89
C ARG A 63 43.10 -19.80 -7.29
N VAL A 64 42.33 -19.55 -8.34
CA VAL A 64 41.86 -18.21 -8.72
C VAL A 64 40.94 -17.68 -7.62
N ALA A 65 41.02 -16.38 -7.29
CA ALA A 65 40.08 -15.76 -6.38
C ALA A 65 38.75 -15.46 -7.10
N ALA A 66 37.66 -16.07 -6.65
CA ALA A 66 36.32 -15.75 -7.13
C ALA A 66 35.80 -14.42 -6.56
N ILE A 67 36.17 -14.08 -5.31
CA ILE A 67 35.83 -12.81 -4.66
C ILE A 67 37.08 -12.25 -4.02
N CYS A 68 37.37 -10.98 -4.26
CA CYS A 68 38.44 -10.25 -3.59
C CYS A 68 37.93 -8.89 -3.13
N ILE A 69 38.12 -8.61 -1.84
CA ILE A 69 37.77 -7.35 -1.18
C ILE A 69 39.07 -6.78 -0.61
N ARG A 70 39.38 -5.53 -0.94
CA ARG A 70 40.60 -4.83 -0.49
C ARG A 70 40.27 -3.50 0.16
N ASN A 71 40.77 -3.29 1.37
CA ASN A 71 40.66 -2.07 2.17
C ASN A 71 39.25 -1.47 2.18
N ALA A 72 38.23 -2.31 2.31
CA ALA A 72 36.86 -1.88 2.23
C ALA A 72 36.44 -1.07 3.47
N LYS A 73 35.91 0.12 3.22
CA LYS A 73 35.26 0.93 4.26
C LYS A 73 33.83 1.28 3.89
N LYS A 74 32.93 1.21 4.87
CA LYS A 74 31.53 1.58 4.75
C LYS A 74 31.04 2.26 6.02
N SER A 75 30.41 3.42 5.88
CA SER A 75 29.75 4.18 6.95
C SER A 75 28.34 4.57 6.52
N TYR A 76 27.38 4.59 7.45
CA TYR A 76 26.02 5.05 7.14
C TYR A 76 25.79 6.48 7.67
N PRO A 77 25.08 7.33 6.91
CA PRO A 77 24.92 8.74 7.26
C PRO A 77 24.03 9.01 8.49
N LEU A 78 23.24 8.04 8.95
CA LEU A 78 22.39 8.17 10.15
C LEU A 78 22.90 7.28 11.28
N GLY A 79 23.72 7.85 12.16
CA GLY A 79 23.94 7.40 13.56
C GLY A 79 24.67 6.07 13.79
N SER A 80 24.83 5.22 12.78
CA SER A 80 25.66 4.01 12.85
C SER A 80 27.03 4.38 12.31
N GLY A 81 28.04 4.34 13.19
CA GLY A 81 29.43 4.69 12.85
C GLY A 81 30.02 3.85 11.69
N VAL A 82 31.34 3.83 11.59
CA VAL A 82 32.01 2.99 10.59
C VAL A 82 31.62 1.52 10.80
N VAL A 83 30.97 0.91 9.80
CA VAL A 83 30.47 -0.47 9.84
C VAL A 83 31.52 -1.44 9.31
N LEU A 84 32.31 -1.02 8.33
CA LEU A 84 33.48 -1.75 7.84
C LEU A 84 34.68 -0.80 7.88
N ASP A 85 35.78 -1.24 8.46
CA ASP A 85 37.02 -0.48 8.54
C ASP A 85 38.21 -1.33 8.08
N GLY A 86 38.81 -0.98 6.95
CA GLY A 86 39.96 -1.70 6.40
C GLY A 86 39.71 -3.19 6.12
N PHE A 87 38.48 -3.58 5.78
CA PHE A 87 38.11 -4.99 5.63
C PHE A 87 38.72 -5.61 4.36
N ASN A 88 39.40 -6.74 4.53
CA ASN A 88 40.00 -7.54 3.46
C ASN A 88 39.42 -8.96 3.50
N MET A 89 39.14 -9.55 2.33
CA MET A 89 38.58 -10.91 2.23
C MET A 89 38.92 -11.50 0.87
N THR A 90 39.34 -12.76 0.83
CA THR A 90 39.67 -13.47 -0.41
C THR A 90 39.03 -14.85 -0.44
N VAL A 91 38.09 -15.04 -1.37
CA VAL A 91 37.41 -16.33 -1.57
C VAL A 91 37.97 -17.02 -2.81
N ALA A 92 38.50 -18.22 -2.62
CA ALA A 92 38.97 -19.05 -3.72
C ALA A 92 37.80 -19.64 -4.53
N GLU A 93 37.96 -19.73 -5.85
CA GLU A 93 36.98 -20.37 -6.73
C GLU A 93 36.81 -21.86 -6.40
N GLY A 94 35.57 -22.35 -6.48
CA GLY A 94 35.25 -23.75 -6.22
C GLY A 94 35.42 -24.16 -4.76
N SER A 95 35.29 -23.22 -3.82
CA SER A 95 35.42 -23.47 -2.39
C SER A 95 34.23 -22.94 -1.59
N ILE A 96 34.05 -23.46 -0.39
CA ILE A 96 33.09 -22.93 0.60
C ILE A 96 33.83 -22.00 1.56
N TYR A 97 33.41 -20.74 1.59
CA TYR A 97 33.89 -19.75 2.54
C TYR A 97 32.81 -19.46 3.59
N SER A 98 33.14 -19.62 4.88
CA SER A 98 32.25 -19.29 5.98
C SER A 98 32.66 -17.99 6.66
N LEU A 99 31.77 -17.01 6.70
CA LEU A 99 31.94 -15.75 7.44
C LEU A 99 31.22 -15.84 8.79
N LEU A 100 31.99 -16.05 9.85
CA LEU A 100 31.52 -16.19 11.23
C LEU A 100 31.71 -14.88 11.97
N GLY A 101 30.70 -14.45 12.74
CA GLY A 101 30.82 -13.25 13.57
C GLY A 101 29.55 -12.95 14.36
N ALA A 102 29.67 -12.09 15.37
CA ALA A 102 28.54 -11.68 16.20
C ALA A 102 27.44 -10.93 15.41
N SER A 103 26.23 -10.86 15.95
CA SER A 103 25.16 -10.04 15.39
C SER A 103 25.58 -8.57 15.34
N GLY A 104 25.33 -7.91 14.21
CA GLY A 104 25.67 -6.49 14.03
C GLY A 104 27.14 -6.20 13.66
N CYS A 105 28.01 -7.19 13.49
CA CYS A 105 29.43 -6.93 13.13
C CYS A 105 29.67 -6.50 11.67
N GLY A 106 28.64 -6.52 10.82
CA GLY A 106 28.72 -6.06 9.42
C GLY A 106 28.59 -7.15 8.34
N LYS A 107 28.40 -8.43 8.69
CA LYS A 107 28.29 -9.57 7.74
C LYS A 107 27.35 -9.30 6.55
N THR A 108 26.08 -9.00 6.84
CA THR A 108 25.07 -8.68 5.82
C THR A 108 25.42 -7.44 4.98
N THR A 109 26.18 -6.49 5.55
CA THR A 109 26.69 -5.32 4.80
C THR A 109 27.76 -5.75 3.79
N VAL A 110 28.69 -6.62 4.18
CA VAL A 110 29.70 -7.19 3.27
C VAL A 110 29.00 -7.92 2.13
N LEU A 111 28.08 -8.85 2.44
CA LEU A 111 27.33 -9.61 1.44
C LEU A 111 26.56 -8.69 0.48
N SER A 112 25.90 -7.65 1.00
CA SER A 112 25.16 -6.68 0.19
C SER A 112 26.06 -5.90 -0.78
N CYS A 113 27.32 -5.63 -0.41
CA CYS A 113 28.29 -4.99 -1.29
C CYS A 113 28.80 -5.95 -2.37
N VAL A 114 29.04 -7.22 -2.02
CA VAL A 114 29.46 -8.26 -2.97
C VAL A 114 28.38 -8.52 -4.03
N VAL A 115 27.10 -8.59 -3.66
CA VAL A 115 25.98 -8.74 -4.60
C VAL A 115 25.80 -7.50 -5.50
N GLY A 116 26.37 -6.36 -5.11
CA GLY A 116 26.23 -5.09 -5.84
C GLY A 116 24.97 -4.30 -5.48
N ARG A 117 24.32 -4.61 -4.35
CA ARG A 117 23.16 -3.85 -3.83
C ARG A 117 23.57 -2.56 -3.15
N ARG A 118 24.75 -2.52 -2.53
CA ARG A 118 25.34 -1.34 -1.88
C ARG A 118 26.73 -1.07 -2.44
N ARG A 119 27.15 0.19 -2.43
CA ARG A 119 28.51 0.60 -2.80
C ARG A 119 29.34 0.88 -1.55
N LEU A 120 30.64 0.58 -1.62
CA LEU A 120 31.59 0.99 -0.59
C LEU A 120 31.84 2.50 -0.62
N ASN A 121 32.26 3.06 0.52
CA ASN A 121 32.76 4.44 0.59
C ASN A 121 34.22 4.51 0.11
N GLU A 122 35.05 3.56 0.55
CA GLU A 122 36.46 3.41 0.15
C GLU A 122 36.80 1.92 -0.08
N GLY A 123 37.85 1.65 -0.85
CA GLY A 123 38.31 0.29 -1.18
C GLY A 123 37.74 -0.27 -2.48
N THR A 124 38.10 -1.52 -2.78
CA THR A 124 37.71 -2.19 -4.04
C THR A 124 37.15 -3.58 -3.79
N ILE A 125 36.09 -3.94 -4.53
CA ILE A 125 35.52 -5.29 -4.57
C ILE A 125 35.57 -5.77 -6.01
N THR A 126 36.08 -6.98 -6.22
CA THR A 126 36.03 -7.70 -7.49
C THR A 126 35.41 -9.07 -7.28
N VAL A 127 34.41 -9.40 -8.09
CA VAL A 127 33.71 -10.68 -8.10
C VAL A 127 33.81 -11.25 -9.52
N LEU A 128 34.37 -12.44 -9.67
CA LEU A 128 34.71 -13.05 -10.97
C LEU A 128 35.52 -12.09 -11.88
N GLY A 129 36.45 -11.34 -11.27
CA GLY A 129 37.27 -10.34 -11.96
C GLY A 129 36.56 -9.03 -12.33
N LEU A 130 35.27 -8.85 -11.99
CA LEU A 130 34.48 -7.67 -12.34
C LEU A 130 34.01 -6.93 -11.09
N ALA A 131 33.92 -5.59 -11.18
CA ALA A 131 33.36 -4.80 -10.09
C ALA A 131 31.83 -4.98 -10.02
N PRO A 132 31.26 -5.31 -8.85
CA PRO A 132 29.82 -5.49 -8.70
C PRO A 132 29.07 -4.17 -8.94
N GLY A 133 27.84 -4.25 -9.46
CA GLY A 133 27.01 -3.09 -9.81
C GLY A 133 27.40 -2.40 -11.11
N THR A 134 28.30 -2.97 -11.91
CA THR A 134 28.60 -2.50 -13.27
C THR A 134 27.73 -3.26 -14.29
N PRO A 135 27.27 -2.63 -15.40
CA PRO A 135 26.42 -3.32 -16.37
C PRO A 135 27.03 -4.59 -16.99
N ARG A 136 28.37 -4.67 -17.02
CA ARG A 136 29.11 -5.82 -17.56
C ARG A 136 29.28 -6.97 -16.55
N SER A 137 29.04 -6.74 -15.25
CA SER A 137 29.28 -7.76 -14.22
C SER A 137 28.15 -8.78 -14.08
N GLY A 138 26.95 -8.50 -14.61
CA GLY A 138 25.78 -9.37 -14.39
C GLY A 138 25.36 -9.48 -12.91
N MET A 139 25.79 -8.52 -12.08
CA MET A 139 25.57 -8.48 -10.64
C MET A 139 25.14 -7.07 -10.22
N PRO A 140 23.96 -6.90 -9.61
CA PRO A 140 22.93 -7.92 -9.36
C PRO A 140 22.41 -8.59 -10.64
N GLY A 141 22.07 -9.88 -10.59
CA GLY A 141 21.69 -10.64 -11.78
C GLY A 141 21.95 -12.15 -11.70
N PRO A 142 21.77 -12.87 -12.82
CA PRO A 142 21.81 -14.34 -12.87
C PRO A 142 23.20 -14.94 -12.60
N THR A 143 24.24 -14.11 -12.53
CA THR A 143 25.61 -14.53 -12.19
C THR A 143 25.77 -14.88 -10.71
N ILE A 144 24.84 -14.43 -9.84
CA ILE A 144 24.93 -14.65 -8.40
C ILE A 144 23.61 -15.15 -7.81
N GLY A 145 23.66 -16.27 -7.10
CA GLY A 145 22.55 -16.73 -6.26
C GLY A 145 22.66 -16.08 -4.90
N TYR A 146 21.76 -15.15 -4.57
CA TYR A 146 21.73 -14.53 -3.24
C TYR A 146 20.51 -14.94 -2.43
N MET A 147 20.75 -15.52 -1.26
CA MET A 147 19.74 -15.79 -0.24
C MET A 147 19.86 -14.77 0.90
N PRO A 148 18.90 -13.84 1.06
CA PRO A 148 18.88 -12.89 2.16
C PRO A 148 18.52 -13.52 3.51
N GLN A 149 18.87 -12.83 4.60
CA GLN A 149 18.55 -13.23 5.97
C GLN A 149 17.04 -13.25 6.22
N GLU A 150 16.31 -12.24 5.73
CA GLU A 150 14.85 -12.28 5.66
C GLU A 150 14.42 -13.16 4.50
N LEU A 151 13.44 -14.03 4.71
CA LEU A 151 13.06 -15.02 3.70
C LEU A 151 12.60 -14.38 2.39
N ALA A 152 11.94 -13.22 2.43
CA ALA A 152 11.50 -12.48 1.24
C ALA A 152 10.87 -13.38 0.16
N LEU A 153 9.88 -14.18 0.55
CA LEU A 153 9.12 -15.08 -0.34
C LEU A 153 7.66 -14.63 -0.44
N TYR A 154 7.05 -14.81 -1.61
CA TYR A 154 5.65 -14.47 -1.84
C TYR A 154 4.74 -15.47 -1.12
N GLY A 155 4.19 -15.09 0.03
CA GLY A 155 3.35 -15.98 0.85
C GLY A 155 2.10 -16.52 0.13
N GLY A 156 1.55 -15.76 -0.83
CA GLY A 156 0.40 -16.13 -1.64
C GLY A 156 0.72 -17.05 -2.83
N PHE A 157 1.98 -17.41 -3.07
CA PHE A 157 2.40 -18.32 -4.14
C PHE A 157 2.56 -19.74 -3.63
N THR A 158 2.45 -20.73 -4.52
CA THR A 158 2.89 -22.09 -4.23
C THR A 158 4.42 -22.19 -4.34
N VAL A 159 4.99 -23.28 -3.85
CA VAL A 159 6.44 -23.54 -3.98
C VAL A 159 6.84 -23.56 -5.46
N THR A 160 6.09 -24.28 -6.30
CA THR A 160 6.36 -24.36 -7.75
C THR A 160 6.26 -23.00 -8.42
N GLU A 161 5.27 -22.17 -8.07
CA GLU A 161 5.12 -20.83 -8.66
C GLU A 161 6.23 -19.87 -8.27
N THR A 162 6.70 -19.99 -7.02
CA THR A 162 7.84 -19.22 -6.52
C THR A 162 9.10 -19.57 -7.31
N LEU A 163 9.38 -20.87 -7.46
CA LEU A 163 10.52 -21.37 -8.24
C LEU A 163 10.40 -20.97 -9.71
N LYS A 164 9.22 -21.07 -10.29
CA LYS A 164 8.91 -20.65 -11.66
C LYS A 164 9.16 -19.16 -11.90
N TYR A 165 8.70 -18.30 -11.00
CA TYR A 165 8.95 -16.86 -11.09
C TYR A 165 10.45 -16.54 -11.14
N PHE A 166 11.22 -17.05 -10.17
CA PHE A 166 12.65 -16.77 -10.12
C PHE A 166 13.44 -17.48 -11.24
N GLY A 167 12.97 -18.64 -11.70
CA GLY A 167 13.52 -19.30 -12.89
C GLY A 167 13.34 -18.47 -14.15
N TRP A 168 12.16 -17.87 -14.37
CA TRP A 168 11.93 -16.96 -15.49
C TRP A 168 12.74 -15.66 -15.39
N VAL A 169 12.87 -15.09 -14.18
CA VAL A 169 13.74 -13.92 -13.94
C VAL A 169 15.20 -14.24 -14.27
N ALA A 170 15.64 -15.48 -14.01
CA ALA A 170 16.96 -15.97 -14.38
C ALA A 170 17.10 -16.38 -15.85
N GLY A 171 16.04 -16.27 -16.66
CA GLY A 171 16.04 -16.59 -18.09
C GLY A 171 16.00 -18.09 -18.43
N MET A 172 15.57 -18.95 -17.50
CA MET A 172 15.45 -20.39 -17.71
C MET A 172 14.23 -20.75 -18.57
N SER A 173 14.32 -21.85 -19.34
CA SER A 173 13.17 -22.41 -20.05
C SER A 173 12.18 -23.07 -19.06
N GLN A 174 10.92 -23.23 -19.47
CA GLN A 174 9.92 -23.87 -18.61
C GLN A 174 10.29 -25.33 -18.29
N GLU A 175 10.86 -26.07 -19.25
CA GLU A 175 11.29 -27.45 -19.07
C GLU A 175 12.43 -27.55 -18.05
N ASP A 176 13.44 -26.67 -18.15
CA ASP A 176 14.55 -26.62 -17.18
C ASP A 176 14.07 -26.28 -15.77
N ILE A 177 13.10 -25.37 -15.66
CA ILE A 177 12.50 -24.97 -14.38
C ILE A 177 11.82 -26.18 -13.74
N ASP A 178 11.02 -26.92 -14.49
CA ASP A 178 10.22 -28.02 -13.97
C ASP A 178 11.13 -29.21 -13.57
N GLU A 179 12.12 -29.58 -14.39
CA GLU A 179 13.12 -30.61 -14.07
C GLU A 179 13.91 -30.24 -12.81
N ARG A 180 14.40 -28.99 -12.75
CA ARG A 180 15.22 -28.53 -11.63
C ARG A 180 14.40 -28.40 -10.35
N THR A 181 13.14 -27.98 -10.45
CA THR A 181 12.21 -27.91 -9.34
C THR A 181 12.03 -29.29 -8.73
N ALA A 182 11.74 -30.32 -9.53
CA ALA A 182 11.60 -31.69 -9.03
C ALA A 182 12.86 -32.18 -8.29
N LYS A 183 14.05 -31.90 -8.83
CA LYS A 183 15.32 -32.25 -8.19
C LYS A 183 15.58 -31.51 -6.88
N LEU A 184 15.24 -30.22 -6.81
CA LEU A 184 15.45 -29.43 -5.58
C LEU A 184 14.43 -29.78 -4.49
N LEU A 185 13.18 -30.08 -4.86
CA LEU A 185 12.15 -30.51 -3.93
C LEU A 185 12.53 -31.82 -3.23
N SER A 186 13.10 -32.78 -3.97
CA SER A 186 13.56 -34.05 -3.40
C SER A 186 14.80 -33.89 -2.52
N LEU A 187 15.81 -33.16 -2.98
CA LEU A 187 17.06 -32.95 -2.24
C LEU A 187 16.88 -32.14 -0.95
N LEU A 188 15.97 -31.17 -0.96
CA LEU A 188 15.69 -30.33 0.21
C LEU A 188 14.50 -30.83 1.02
N GLU A 189 13.96 -32.02 0.73
CA GLU A 189 12.83 -32.64 1.43
C GLU A 189 11.62 -31.71 1.62
N ILE A 190 11.27 -30.96 0.58
CA ILE A 190 10.15 -30.01 0.63
C ILE A 190 8.84 -30.79 0.45
N PRO A 191 7.93 -30.78 1.43
CA PRO A 191 6.87 -31.80 1.56
C PRO A 191 5.76 -31.74 0.49
N THR A 192 5.52 -30.59 -0.15
CA THR A 192 4.49 -30.49 -1.20
C THR A 192 4.76 -29.30 -2.12
N GLU A 193 4.68 -29.53 -3.42
CA GLU A 193 4.94 -28.53 -4.47
C GLU A 193 3.80 -27.48 -4.61
N TYR A 194 2.54 -27.91 -4.37
CA TYR A 194 1.34 -27.06 -4.51
C TYR A 194 0.93 -26.31 -3.24
N ARG A 195 1.64 -26.48 -2.13
CA ARG A 195 1.31 -25.80 -0.87
C ARG A 195 1.72 -24.33 -0.95
N LEU A 196 0.90 -23.44 -0.39
CA LEU A 196 1.21 -22.02 -0.32
C LEU A 196 2.38 -21.78 0.62
N VAL A 197 3.27 -20.84 0.25
CA VAL A 197 4.46 -20.53 1.04
C VAL A 197 4.11 -20.05 2.45
N ARG A 198 3.01 -19.29 2.60
CA ARG A 198 2.56 -18.81 3.94
C ARG A 198 2.16 -19.93 4.90
N ASP A 199 1.78 -21.11 4.37
CA ASP A 199 1.31 -22.26 5.17
C ASP A 199 2.46 -23.20 5.55
N LEU A 200 3.69 -22.91 5.12
CA LEU A 200 4.90 -23.67 5.43
C LEU A 200 5.50 -23.22 6.76
N SER A 201 6.17 -24.14 7.48
CA SER A 201 6.94 -23.79 8.68
C SER A 201 8.14 -22.89 8.32
N GLY A 202 8.66 -22.11 9.26
CA GLY A 202 9.81 -21.23 9.01
C GLY A 202 11.03 -21.96 8.42
N GLY A 203 11.33 -23.16 8.90
CA GLY A 203 12.38 -24.02 8.33
C GLY A 203 12.07 -24.52 6.91
N GLN A 204 10.81 -24.81 6.59
CA GLN A 204 10.38 -25.15 5.22
C GLN A 204 10.51 -23.94 4.29
N GLN A 205 10.08 -22.75 4.72
CA GLN A 205 10.22 -21.52 3.93
C GLN A 205 11.70 -21.19 3.69
N ARG A 206 12.57 -21.43 4.68
CA ARG A 206 14.03 -21.28 4.55
C ARG A 206 14.60 -22.21 3.48
N ARG A 207 14.16 -23.47 3.43
CA ARG A 207 14.52 -24.43 2.38
C ARG A 207 14.01 -24.02 0.99
N VAL A 208 12.79 -23.49 0.89
CA VAL A 208 12.27 -22.92 -0.37
C VAL A 208 13.12 -21.72 -0.81
N SER A 209 13.52 -20.86 0.12
CA SER A 209 14.39 -19.72 -0.17
C SER A 209 15.77 -20.16 -0.70
N LEU A 210 16.32 -21.24 -0.14
CA LEU A 210 17.55 -21.87 -0.63
C LEU A 210 17.33 -22.46 -2.04
N ALA A 211 16.24 -23.20 -2.26
CA ALA A 211 15.90 -23.78 -3.56
C ALA A 211 15.83 -22.70 -4.67
N VAL A 212 15.16 -21.57 -4.40
CA VAL A 212 15.09 -20.42 -5.30
C VAL A 212 16.48 -19.88 -5.66
N THR A 213 17.40 -19.88 -4.70
CA THR A 213 18.78 -19.40 -4.90
C THR A 213 19.58 -20.36 -5.79
N LEU A 214 19.28 -21.66 -5.74
CA LEU A 214 20.01 -22.73 -6.43
C LEU A 214 19.39 -23.16 -7.78
N ILE A 215 18.21 -22.62 -8.15
CA ILE A 215 17.46 -23.05 -9.33
C ILE A 215 18.25 -22.81 -10.64
N HIS A 216 18.90 -21.67 -10.77
CA HIS A 216 19.58 -21.25 -12.01
C HIS A 216 21.07 -21.65 -12.08
N ARG A 217 21.56 -22.48 -11.14
CA ARG A 217 22.95 -22.95 -11.05
C ARG A 217 24.00 -21.82 -11.20
N PRO A 218 23.96 -20.78 -10.35
CA PRO A 218 24.90 -19.68 -10.46
C PRO A 218 26.34 -20.11 -10.13
N PRO A 219 27.36 -19.48 -10.74
CA PRO A 219 28.77 -19.74 -10.43
C PRO A 219 29.15 -19.29 -9.01
N ILE A 220 28.44 -18.31 -8.44
CA ILE A 220 28.60 -17.86 -7.06
C ILE A 220 27.27 -17.94 -6.33
N VAL A 221 27.28 -18.57 -5.16
CA VAL A 221 26.15 -18.63 -4.24
C VAL A 221 26.53 -17.92 -2.96
N ILE A 222 25.71 -16.96 -2.52
CA ILE A 222 25.84 -16.24 -1.26
C ILE A 222 24.61 -16.55 -0.40
N LEU A 223 24.85 -17.12 0.77
CA LEU A 223 23.81 -17.55 1.70
C LEU A 223 23.94 -16.80 3.03
N ASP A 224 22.95 -15.97 3.36
CA ASP A 224 22.89 -15.29 4.64
C ASP A 224 22.10 -16.13 5.66
N GLU A 225 22.80 -16.79 6.59
CA GLU A 225 22.21 -17.62 7.66
C GLU A 225 21.20 -18.70 7.15
N PRO A 226 21.60 -19.59 6.22
CA PRO A 226 20.68 -20.50 5.52
C PRO A 226 20.10 -21.65 6.36
N THR A 227 20.71 -21.97 7.50
CA THR A 227 20.40 -23.16 8.33
C THR A 227 19.65 -22.82 9.62
N VAL A 228 19.34 -21.55 9.85
CA VAL A 228 18.65 -21.08 11.05
C VAL A 228 17.22 -21.63 11.10
N GLY A 229 16.87 -22.29 12.21
CA GLY A 229 15.55 -22.91 12.38
C GLY A 229 15.32 -24.18 11.55
N VAL A 230 16.37 -24.76 10.98
CA VAL A 230 16.37 -26.10 10.35
C VAL A 230 16.88 -27.12 11.36
N ASP A 231 16.31 -28.33 11.33
CA ASP A 231 16.75 -29.43 12.19
C ASP A 231 18.19 -29.88 11.86
N PRO A 232 18.90 -30.50 12.82
CA PRO A 232 20.31 -30.87 12.62
C PRO A 232 20.57 -31.86 11.46
N VAL A 233 19.63 -32.77 11.19
CA VAL A 233 19.79 -33.79 10.14
C VAL A 233 19.71 -33.13 8.76
N LEU A 234 18.67 -32.33 8.52
CA LEU A 234 18.54 -31.59 7.27
C LEU A 234 19.63 -30.54 7.10
N ARG A 235 20.11 -29.94 8.19
CA ARG A 235 21.28 -29.06 8.13
C ARG A 235 22.48 -29.80 7.52
N GLN A 236 22.74 -31.03 7.95
CA GLN A 236 23.81 -31.84 7.37
C GLN A 236 23.54 -32.15 5.89
N ASN A 237 22.31 -32.52 5.52
CA ASN A 237 21.95 -32.74 4.11
C ASN A 237 22.17 -31.50 3.23
N ILE A 238 21.87 -30.31 3.75
CA ILE A 238 22.14 -29.03 3.07
C ILE A 238 23.65 -28.82 2.91
N TRP A 239 24.45 -29.08 3.93
CA TRP A 239 25.91 -29.00 3.85
C TRP A 239 26.50 -29.97 2.83
N ASP A 240 26.03 -31.22 2.82
CA ASP A 240 26.45 -32.23 1.84
C ASP A 240 26.11 -31.80 0.41
N LEU A 241 24.94 -31.18 0.21
CA LEU A 241 24.57 -30.57 -1.06
C LEU A 241 25.54 -29.46 -1.47
N LEU A 242 25.86 -28.51 -0.58
CA LEU A 242 26.80 -27.41 -0.88
C LEU A 242 28.21 -27.94 -1.16
N LEU A 243 28.66 -28.95 -0.42
CA LEU A 243 29.93 -29.63 -0.65
C LEU A 243 29.96 -30.34 -2.00
N SER A 244 28.88 -31.01 -2.40
CA SER A 244 28.79 -31.65 -3.73
C SER A 244 28.91 -30.62 -4.87
N MET A 245 28.26 -29.45 -4.72
CA MET A 245 28.29 -28.39 -5.73
C MET A 245 29.67 -27.75 -5.91
N THR A 246 30.44 -27.64 -4.83
CA THR A 246 31.81 -27.08 -4.87
C THR A 246 32.84 -28.10 -5.35
N ARG A 247 32.64 -29.40 -5.06
CA ARG A 247 33.54 -30.50 -5.49
C ARG A 247 33.63 -30.64 -7.00
N ASP A 248 32.54 -30.41 -7.71
CA ASP A 248 32.50 -30.43 -9.17
C ASP A 248 33.22 -29.20 -9.80
N GLY A 249 33.73 -28.27 -8.98
CA GLY A 249 34.54 -27.12 -9.40
C GLY A 249 33.75 -26.01 -10.11
N HIS A 250 32.42 -26.14 -10.19
CA HIS A 250 31.56 -25.24 -10.97
C HIS A 250 30.92 -24.11 -10.16
N THR A 251 30.98 -24.16 -8.83
CA THR A 251 30.29 -23.18 -7.97
C THR A 251 31.15 -22.82 -6.76
N THR A 252 31.16 -21.53 -6.42
CA THR A 252 31.77 -21.00 -5.20
C THR A 252 30.67 -20.60 -4.22
N VAL A 253 30.79 -20.99 -2.95
CA VAL A 253 29.76 -20.75 -1.94
C VAL A 253 30.32 -19.84 -0.84
N VAL A 254 29.62 -18.77 -0.53
CA VAL A 254 29.86 -17.93 0.65
C VAL A 254 28.67 -18.08 1.57
N ILE A 255 28.91 -18.52 2.81
CA ILE A 255 27.89 -18.69 3.83
C ILE A 255 28.21 -17.80 5.02
N THR A 256 27.21 -17.12 5.58
CA THR A 256 27.30 -16.55 6.93
C THR A 256 26.58 -17.47 7.90
N THR A 257 27.17 -17.63 9.07
CA THR A 257 26.55 -18.38 10.16
C THR A 257 27.01 -17.79 11.48
N HIS A 258 26.18 -17.94 12.51
CA HIS A 258 26.58 -17.73 13.91
C HIS A 258 26.88 -19.05 14.62
N TYR A 259 26.71 -20.19 13.96
CA TYR A 259 27.05 -21.51 14.49
C TYR A 259 28.48 -21.88 14.12
N ILE A 260 29.33 -22.01 15.13
CA ILE A 260 30.77 -22.25 14.95
C ILE A 260 31.03 -23.63 14.33
N GLU A 261 30.26 -24.64 14.73
CA GLU A 261 30.32 -25.99 14.16
C GLU A 261 29.96 -26.06 12.68
N GLU A 262 29.09 -25.17 12.19
CA GLU A 262 28.80 -25.08 10.75
C GLU A 262 30.00 -24.48 10.00
N ALA A 263 30.62 -23.43 10.55
CA ALA A 263 31.79 -22.82 9.94
C ALA A 263 32.97 -23.79 9.81
N ARG A 264 33.12 -24.73 10.74
CA ARG A 264 34.18 -25.77 10.72
C ARG A 264 34.16 -26.63 9.46
N GLN A 265 33.01 -26.83 8.81
CA GLN A 265 32.89 -27.65 7.60
C GLN A 265 33.37 -26.92 6.33
N ALA A 266 33.63 -25.61 6.39
CA ALA A 266 34.05 -24.81 5.25
C ALA A 266 35.53 -25.01 4.90
N ASP A 267 35.90 -24.77 3.63
CA ASP A 267 37.30 -24.75 3.21
C ASP A 267 38.09 -23.62 3.87
N THR A 268 37.43 -22.49 4.15
CA THR A 268 38.04 -21.29 4.72
C THR A 268 37.05 -20.59 5.63
N ILE A 269 37.51 -20.17 6.80
CA ILE A 269 36.70 -19.42 7.78
C ILE A 269 37.27 -18.02 7.93
N GLY A 270 36.41 -17.02 7.78
CA GLY A 270 36.66 -15.65 8.17
C GLY A 270 35.99 -15.33 9.51
N LEU A 271 36.77 -14.92 10.51
CA LEU A 271 36.28 -14.53 11.83
C LEU A 271 36.13 -13.01 11.90
N MET A 272 34.90 -12.49 12.03
CA MET A 272 34.60 -11.06 11.94
C MET A 272 34.07 -10.47 13.25
N ARG A 273 34.62 -9.33 13.67
CA ARG A 273 34.13 -8.54 14.82
C ARG A 273 34.38 -7.05 14.63
N ASN A 274 33.41 -6.22 15.03
CA ASN A 274 33.47 -4.76 14.96
C ASN A 274 33.89 -4.22 13.58
N GLY A 275 33.35 -4.77 12.49
CA GLY A 275 33.64 -4.29 11.14
C GLY A 275 35.00 -4.70 10.56
N THR A 276 35.77 -5.53 11.28
CA THR A 276 37.12 -5.99 10.89
C THR A 276 37.19 -7.52 10.86
N LEU A 277 38.09 -8.06 10.04
CA LEU A 277 38.41 -9.48 10.02
C LEU A 277 39.54 -9.76 11.01
N LEU A 278 39.31 -10.66 11.96
CA LEU A 278 40.25 -11.05 13.00
C LEU A 278 41.26 -12.09 12.51
N ALA A 279 40.79 -13.04 11.72
CA ALA A 279 41.58 -14.09 11.09
C ALA A 279 40.84 -14.68 9.88
N GLU A 280 41.59 -15.17 8.91
CA GLU A 280 41.11 -15.81 7.68
C GLU A 280 42.06 -16.96 7.33
N ASP A 281 41.63 -18.21 7.54
CA ASP A 281 42.40 -19.39 7.09
C ASP A 281 41.50 -20.64 7.11
N ARG A 282 42.07 -21.80 6.75
CA ARG A 282 41.45 -23.12 6.94
C ARG A 282 41.20 -23.37 8.44
N PRO A 283 40.08 -24.03 8.81
CA PRO A 283 39.77 -24.34 10.20
C PRO A 283 40.93 -25.03 10.93
N ASP A 284 41.52 -26.06 10.32
CA ASP A 284 42.62 -26.83 10.91
C ASP A 284 43.86 -25.97 11.18
N ARG A 285 44.19 -25.05 10.28
CA ARG A 285 45.32 -24.13 10.44
C ARG A 285 45.10 -23.10 11.54
N LEU A 286 43.86 -22.64 11.72
CA LEU A 286 43.53 -21.73 12.81
C LEU A 286 43.69 -22.43 14.18
N LEU A 287 43.26 -23.69 14.29
CA LEU A 287 43.46 -24.49 15.51
C LEU A 287 44.95 -24.68 15.82
N GLU A 288 45.75 -25.05 14.82
CA GLU A 288 47.20 -25.21 14.94
C GLU A 288 47.90 -23.89 15.31
N ARG A 289 47.59 -22.80 14.59
CA ARG A 289 48.23 -21.48 14.77
C ARG A 289 47.99 -20.90 16.15
N TYR A 290 46.79 -21.09 16.71
CA TYR A 290 46.42 -20.53 18.00
C TYR A 290 46.53 -21.53 19.16
N ALA A 291 46.92 -22.78 18.88
CA ALA A 291 47.05 -23.88 19.83
C ALA A 291 45.79 -24.06 20.69
N CYS A 292 44.66 -24.34 20.02
CA CYS A 292 43.36 -24.54 20.65
C CYS A 292 42.72 -25.84 20.15
N ASP A 293 41.88 -26.46 20.98
CA ASP A 293 41.20 -27.72 20.64
C ASP A 293 39.88 -27.47 19.89
N THR A 294 39.30 -26.28 20.07
CA THR A 294 38.01 -25.89 19.48
C THR A 294 38.08 -24.53 18.77
N MET A 295 37.25 -24.36 17.74
CA MET A 295 37.14 -23.08 17.02
C MET A 295 36.55 -21.97 17.90
N GLU A 296 35.77 -22.35 18.92
CA GLU A 296 35.22 -21.46 19.94
C GLU A 296 36.31 -20.77 20.75
N GLU A 297 37.31 -21.53 21.20
CA GLU A 297 38.47 -20.99 21.92
C GLU A 297 39.29 -20.05 21.05
N VAL A 298 39.51 -20.38 19.78
CA VAL A 298 40.20 -19.51 18.82
C VAL A 298 39.47 -18.18 18.69
N PHE A 299 38.14 -18.22 18.48
CA PHE A 299 37.34 -17.01 18.35
C PHE A 299 37.32 -16.18 19.64
N LEU A 300 37.26 -16.81 20.80
CA LEU A 300 37.33 -16.14 22.10
C LEU A 300 38.70 -15.47 22.32
N LYS A 301 39.80 -16.17 22.03
CA LYS A 301 41.17 -15.66 22.18
C LYS A 301 41.41 -14.43 21.31
N LEU A 302 40.99 -14.48 20.04
CA LEU A 302 41.04 -13.35 19.11
C LEU A 302 40.15 -12.19 19.56
N SER A 303 38.95 -12.50 20.04
CA SER A 303 38.01 -11.52 20.57
C SER A 303 38.57 -10.77 21.78
N LEU A 304 39.17 -11.47 22.74
CA LEU A 304 39.79 -10.87 23.91
C LEU A 304 41.02 -10.03 23.53
N ARG A 305 41.82 -10.47 22.55
CA ARG A 305 42.96 -9.70 22.03
C ARG A 305 42.51 -8.37 21.43
N GLN A 306 41.47 -8.38 20.60
CA GLN A 306 40.89 -7.15 20.04
C GLN A 306 40.34 -6.23 21.14
N GLN A 307 39.64 -6.78 22.13
CA GLN A 307 39.08 -6.00 23.23
C GLN A 307 40.17 -5.34 24.08
N ARG A 308 41.29 -6.04 24.34
CA ARG A 308 42.46 -5.47 25.02
C ARG A 308 43.14 -4.40 24.18
N ALA A 309 43.27 -4.59 22.87
CA ALA A 309 43.83 -3.60 21.97
C ALA A 309 42.99 -2.31 21.92
N LEU A 310 41.66 -2.43 21.99
CA LEU A 310 40.74 -1.30 22.08
C LEU A 310 40.72 -0.63 23.47
N ALA A 311 41.09 -1.36 24.53
CA ALA A 311 41.11 -0.88 25.92
C ALA A 311 42.48 -0.32 26.36
N ALA A 312 43.55 -0.54 25.60
CA ALA A 312 44.86 0.05 25.88
C ALA A 312 44.82 1.57 25.61
N PRO A 313 45.13 2.43 26.60
CA PRO A 313 45.11 3.87 26.39
C PRO A 313 46.22 4.26 25.41
N ALA A 314 45.86 5.05 24.39
CA ALA A 314 46.81 5.69 23.48
C ALA A 314 47.79 6.53 24.31
N THR A 315 48.98 5.98 24.54
CA THR A 315 50.05 6.64 25.30
C THR A 315 51.18 6.92 24.33
N GLU A 316 51.31 8.19 23.95
CA GLU A 316 52.56 8.98 23.88
C GLU A 316 52.47 10.12 22.85
N THR A 317 52.31 11.36 23.33
CA THR A 317 53.33 12.39 23.09
C THR A 317 53.31 13.39 24.26
N THR A 318 54.51 13.59 24.79
CA THR A 318 54.93 14.28 26.01
C THR A 318 54.77 15.81 25.94
N THR A 319 54.32 16.46 27.03
CA THR A 319 55.09 17.49 27.78
C THR A 319 54.41 17.87 29.11
N ALA A 320 55.12 17.57 30.21
CA ALA A 320 55.17 18.12 31.57
C ALA A 320 54.09 19.11 32.08
N THR A 321 53.48 18.82 33.25
CA THR A 321 53.90 19.31 34.60
C THR A 321 53.03 18.75 35.76
N VAL A 322 53.66 18.00 36.68
CA VAL A 322 53.62 17.94 38.18
C VAL A 322 52.27 17.90 38.97
N PRO A 323 52.18 17.18 40.12
CA PRO A 323 51.04 16.34 40.50
C PRO A 323 50.24 16.81 41.73
N VAL A 324 49.13 16.12 42.04
CA VAL A 324 48.58 16.00 43.41
C VAL A 324 48.16 14.55 43.69
N SER A 325 48.72 14.03 44.77
CA SER A 325 48.58 12.71 45.38
C SER A 325 47.27 12.53 46.17
N VAL A 326 46.69 11.31 46.16
CA VAL A 326 46.27 10.56 47.38
C VAL A 326 46.28 9.06 47.05
N PRO A 327 46.90 8.19 47.87
CA PRO A 327 46.98 6.73 47.63
C PRO A 327 45.80 5.98 48.28
N VAL A 328 45.60 4.70 47.95
CA VAL A 328 45.32 3.61 48.93
C VAL A 328 45.28 2.24 48.21
N SER A 329 46.28 1.43 48.58
CA SER A 329 46.38 -0.04 48.71
C SER A 329 46.01 -1.00 47.55
N ALA A 330 47.05 -1.65 47.00
CA ALA A 330 47.07 -3.09 46.70
C ALA A 330 47.15 -3.90 48.02
N PRO A 331 46.83 -5.22 48.03
CA PRO A 331 47.74 -6.31 47.61
C PRO A 331 46.99 -7.36 46.75
N ASP A 332 47.54 -8.40 46.12
CA ASP A 332 48.89 -8.95 45.95
C ASP A 332 48.83 -9.78 44.65
N ALA A 333 49.88 -9.68 43.84
CA ALA A 333 50.16 -10.62 42.76
C ALA A 333 51.12 -11.68 43.31
N ALA A 334 50.82 -12.96 43.07
CA ALA A 334 51.80 -14.04 43.09
C ALA A 334 51.96 -14.53 41.65
N GLU A 335 53.20 -14.38 41.17
CA GLU A 335 53.70 -14.69 39.84
C GLU A 335 53.66 -16.20 39.54
N MET A 336 53.45 -16.53 38.26
CA MET A 336 54.40 -17.41 37.57
C MET A 336 54.53 -16.94 36.14
N ALA A 337 55.68 -16.33 35.87
CA ALA A 337 56.14 -15.91 34.56
C ALA A 337 56.41 -17.12 33.66
N VAL A 338 55.94 -17.04 32.42
CA VAL A 338 56.64 -17.59 31.26
C VAL A 338 56.73 -16.44 30.26
N GLU A 339 57.78 -15.63 30.42
CA GLU A 339 58.29 -14.74 29.39
C GLU A 339 59.11 -15.55 28.38
N GLY A 340 58.94 -15.25 27.10
CA GLY A 340 59.91 -15.61 26.06
C GLY A 340 59.36 -16.33 24.84
N ALA A 341 58.48 -15.69 24.04
CA ALA A 341 58.26 -16.02 22.63
C ALA A 341 57.43 -14.98 21.83
N ALA A 342 57.35 -13.71 22.26
CA ALA A 342 56.39 -12.76 21.68
C ALA A 342 56.98 -11.73 20.68
N ALA A 343 58.27 -11.82 20.33
CA ALA A 343 58.96 -10.79 19.54
C ALA A 343 59.47 -11.23 18.15
N GLU A 344 59.13 -12.43 17.67
CA GLU A 344 59.58 -12.92 16.34
C GLU A 344 58.46 -13.42 15.40
N LEU A 345 57.20 -13.01 15.61
CA LEU A 345 56.08 -13.39 14.72
C LEU A 345 55.46 -12.22 13.94
N ASP A 346 56.15 -11.08 13.86
CA ASP A 346 55.61 -9.86 13.23
C ASP A 346 56.16 -9.58 11.82
N GLN A 347 56.63 -10.61 11.09
CA GLN A 347 57.00 -10.47 9.68
C GLN A 347 56.50 -11.64 8.83
N LYS A 348 55.69 -11.27 7.83
CA LYS A 348 55.07 -12.08 6.76
C LYS A 348 53.92 -12.98 7.21
N ASP A 349 52.70 -12.48 7.04
CA ASP A 349 51.52 -13.28 6.67
C ASP A 349 50.43 -12.35 6.12
N GLU A 350 50.76 -11.60 5.07
CA GLU A 350 49.71 -11.23 4.12
C GLU A 350 49.42 -12.48 3.28
N PRO A 351 48.16 -12.90 3.12
CA PRO A 351 47.82 -13.99 2.21
C PRO A 351 48.40 -13.65 0.81
N PRO A 352 48.99 -14.62 0.09
CA PRO A 352 49.65 -14.34 -1.18
C PRO A 352 48.70 -13.56 -2.09
N VAL A 353 49.09 -12.31 -2.39
CA VAL A 353 48.41 -11.48 -3.36
C VAL A 353 48.61 -12.16 -4.71
N LEU A 354 47.56 -12.78 -5.23
CA LEU A 354 47.55 -13.28 -6.59
C LEU A 354 47.49 -12.05 -7.53
N GLU A 355 48.65 -11.49 -7.88
CA GLU A 355 48.81 -10.40 -8.87
C GLU A 355 48.72 -10.88 -10.33
N ASP A 356 48.24 -12.10 -10.57
CA ASP A 356 48.16 -12.62 -11.94
C ASP A 356 46.89 -12.11 -12.65
N ALA A 357 47.06 -11.01 -13.39
CA ALA A 357 46.07 -10.46 -14.33
C ALA A 357 45.56 -11.48 -15.37
N ARG A 358 46.19 -12.65 -15.47
CA ARG A 358 45.84 -13.75 -16.40
C ARG A 358 44.70 -14.64 -15.89
N LEU A 359 44.34 -14.56 -14.61
CA LEU A 359 43.23 -15.31 -14.02
C LEU A 359 41.88 -14.56 -14.06
N LEU A 360 41.85 -13.37 -14.69
CA LEU A 360 40.64 -12.59 -15.00
C LEU A 360 39.80 -13.13 -16.16
N HIS A 361 40.09 -14.34 -16.67
CA HIS A 361 39.31 -14.96 -17.74
C HIS A 361 38.12 -15.78 -17.21
N CYS A 362 37.19 -15.13 -16.51
CA CYS A 362 35.83 -15.65 -16.45
C CYS A 362 35.17 -15.37 -17.80
N LYS A 363 34.63 -16.41 -18.46
CA LYS A 363 33.80 -16.21 -19.65
C LYS A 363 32.65 -15.27 -19.26
N PRO A 364 32.49 -14.10 -19.91
CA PRO A 364 31.35 -13.25 -19.65
C PRO A 364 30.09 -14.09 -19.88
N VAL A 365 29.26 -14.23 -18.86
CA VAL A 365 27.92 -14.78 -19.04
C VAL A 365 27.25 -13.83 -20.03
N HIS A 366 26.85 -14.35 -21.19
CA HIS A 366 26.02 -13.61 -22.12
C HIS A 366 24.70 -13.32 -21.41
N LEU A 367 24.60 -12.14 -20.81
CA LEU A 367 23.34 -11.57 -20.37
C LEU A 367 22.52 -11.37 -21.64
N THR A 368 21.58 -12.28 -21.90
CA THR A 368 20.52 -12.00 -22.85
C THR A 368 19.79 -10.76 -22.30
N ASN A 369 19.60 -9.74 -23.15
CA ASN A 369 18.72 -8.62 -22.83
C ASN A 369 17.27 -9.13 -22.75
N HIS A 370 16.97 -9.88 -21.70
CA HIS A 370 15.63 -10.37 -21.43
C HIS A 370 14.89 -9.31 -20.64
N TRP A 371 13.71 -8.94 -21.12
CA TRP A 371 12.84 -8.00 -20.42
C TRP A 371 12.10 -8.74 -19.31
N ASN A 372 12.46 -8.48 -18.06
CA ASN A 372 11.89 -9.14 -16.89
C ASN A 372 10.52 -8.58 -16.48
N THR A 373 9.98 -7.63 -17.26
CA THR A 373 8.64 -7.07 -17.04
C THR A 373 7.53 -8.12 -17.14
N LEU A 374 7.63 -9.07 -18.08
CA LEU A 374 6.61 -10.13 -18.26
C LEU A 374 6.51 -11.07 -17.05
N PRO A 375 7.62 -11.63 -16.52
CA PRO A 375 7.61 -12.36 -15.25
C PRO A 375 7.04 -11.54 -14.08
N CYS A 376 7.43 -10.26 -13.95
CA CYS A 376 6.89 -9.38 -12.90
C CYS A 376 5.39 -9.10 -13.07
N LEU A 377 4.92 -8.97 -14.32
CA LEU A 377 3.50 -8.79 -14.62
C LEU A 377 2.70 -10.04 -14.28
N TRP A 378 3.19 -11.22 -14.69
CA TRP A 378 2.57 -12.50 -14.33
C TRP A 378 2.47 -12.66 -12.82
N LYS A 379 3.55 -12.30 -12.10
CA LYS A 379 3.57 -12.32 -10.64
C LYS A 379 2.47 -11.45 -10.05
N ASN A 380 2.39 -10.19 -10.45
CA ASN A 380 1.39 -9.25 -9.95
C ASN A 380 -0.04 -9.74 -10.28
N LEU A 381 -0.28 -10.26 -11.49
CA LEU A 381 -1.60 -10.79 -11.87
C LEU A 381 -1.99 -12.02 -11.05
N THR A 382 -1.05 -12.94 -10.80
CA THR A 382 -1.30 -14.13 -9.96
C THR A 382 -1.60 -13.73 -8.52
N TYR A 383 -0.86 -12.76 -7.98
CA TYR A 383 -1.13 -12.18 -6.66
C TYR A 383 -2.54 -11.58 -6.60
N MET A 384 -2.92 -10.75 -7.57
CA MET A 384 -4.25 -10.13 -7.63
C MET A 384 -5.38 -11.15 -7.77
N LYS A 385 -5.20 -12.20 -8.59
CA LYS A 385 -6.19 -13.27 -8.76
C LYS A 385 -6.48 -14.03 -7.47
N ARG A 386 -5.46 -14.21 -6.62
CA ARG A 386 -5.60 -14.92 -5.34
C ARG A 386 -6.04 -14.00 -4.22
N ASN A 387 -5.62 -12.74 -4.25
CA ASN A 387 -6.04 -11.74 -3.29
C ASN A 387 -7.31 -11.02 -3.79
N VAL A 388 -8.44 -11.74 -3.75
CA VAL A 388 -9.73 -11.24 -4.28
C VAL A 388 -10.29 -10.10 -3.43
N VAL A 389 -9.96 -10.05 -2.13
CA VAL A 389 -10.54 -9.06 -1.19
C VAL A 389 -10.22 -7.62 -1.60
N PRO A 390 -8.96 -7.23 -1.86
CA PRO A 390 -8.65 -5.89 -2.40
C PRO A 390 -9.29 -5.61 -3.76
N VAL A 391 -9.37 -6.60 -4.67
CA VAL A 391 -10.03 -6.42 -5.98
C VAL A 391 -11.52 -6.12 -5.79
N LEU A 392 -12.19 -6.91 -4.96
CA LEU A 392 -13.60 -6.73 -4.65
C LEU A 392 -13.84 -5.37 -4.01
N PHE A 393 -12.95 -4.95 -3.10
CA PHE A 393 -12.99 -3.62 -2.50
C PHE A 393 -12.88 -2.50 -3.53
N VAL A 394 -12.00 -2.63 -4.54
CA VAL A 394 -11.87 -1.67 -5.66
C VAL A 394 -13.16 -1.54 -6.48
N VAL A 395 -13.92 -2.62 -6.63
CA VAL A 395 -15.19 -2.61 -7.37
C VAL A 395 -16.32 -2.07 -6.50
N ILE A 396 -16.41 -2.51 -5.25
CA ILE A 396 -17.51 -2.18 -4.34
C ILE A 396 -17.42 -0.73 -3.86
N LEU A 397 -16.21 -0.23 -3.56
CA LEU A 397 -16.06 1.08 -2.93
C LEU A 397 -16.62 2.23 -3.79
N PRO A 398 -16.36 2.32 -5.12
CA PRO A 398 -17.00 3.33 -5.96
C PRO A 398 -18.52 3.22 -5.99
N ILE A 399 -19.08 2.00 -5.96
CA ILE A 399 -20.54 1.79 -5.91
C ILE A 399 -21.11 2.34 -4.61
N ILE A 400 -20.48 2.02 -3.47
CA ILE A 400 -20.90 2.52 -2.16
C ILE A 400 -20.75 4.03 -2.10
N GLN A 401 -19.62 4.60 -2.53
CA GLN A 401 -19.38 6.04 -2.48
C GLN A 401 -20.37 6.81 -3.36
N CYS A 402 -20.54 6.41 -4.62
CA CYS A 402 -21.47 7.04 -5.54
C CYS A 402 -22.93 6.81 -5.10
N GLY A 403 -23.25 5.60 -4.61
CA GLY A 403 -24.56 5.22 -4.11
C GLY A 403 -24.98 6.03 -2.88
N LEU A 404 -24.12 6.06 -1.85
CA LEU A 404 -24.35 6.88 -0.67
C LEU A 404 -24.48 8.35 -1.04
N PHE A 405 -23.57 8.87 -1.87
CA PHE A 405 -23.64 10.28 -2.27
C PHE A 405 -24.92 10.59 -3.04
N GLY A 406 -25.29 9.81 -4.06
CA GLY A 406 -26.49 10.09 -4.85
C GLY A 406 -27.81 9.87 -4.11
N VAL A 407 -27.85 9.02 -3.08
CA VAL A 407 -29.03 8.86 -2.21
C VAL A 407 -29.12 9.97 -1.17
N THR A 408 -27.99 10.42 -0.62
CA THR A 408 -27.97 11.41 0.48
C THR A 408 -27.92 12.86 0.00
N VAL A 409 -27.23 13.15 -1.10
CA VAL A 409 -26.98 14.49 -1.60
C VAL A 409 -27.79 14.73 -2.88
N GLY A 410 -28.71 15.70 -2.80
CA GLY A 410 -29.27 16.39 -3.97
C GLY A 410 -30.57 15.84 -4.57
N ARG A 411 -31.41 15.17 -3.77
CA ARG A 411 -32.85 15.23 -4.02
C ARG A 411 -33.40 16.51 -3.38
N ASP A 412 -34.27 17.22 -4.11
CA ASP A 412 -34.98 18.35 -3.54
C ASP A 412 -35.79 17.90 -2.31
N PRO A 413 -35.78 18.66 -1.20
CA PRO A 413 -36.57 18.34 -0.02
C PRO A 413 -38.05 18.31 -0.39
N LYS A 414 -38.73 17.24 0.04
CA LYS A 414 -40.18 17.08 -0.09
C LYS A 414 -40.86 17.37 1.24
N ASP A 415 -42.16 17.66 1.19
CA ASP A 415 -43.01 17.87 2.37
C ASP A 415 -42.53 18.99 3.31
N MET A 416 -42.01 20.08 2.76
CA MET A 416 -41.64 21.25 3.55
C MET A 416 -42.91 21.89 4.13
N ARG A 417 -43.10 21.74 5.44
CA ARG A 417 -44.29 22.24 6.14
C ARG A 417 -44.32 23.76 6.18
N LEU A 418 -45.40 24.35 5.71
CA LEU A 418 -45.67 25.78 5.76
C LEU A 418 -46.93 26.04 6.59
N ALA A 419 -46.80 26.80 7.67
CA ALA A 419 -47.93 27.19 8.51
C ALA A 419 -48.79 28.23 7.77
N VAL A 420 -50.09 28.02 7.68
CA VAL A 420 -51.01 28.90 6.95
C VAL A 420 -52.07 29.45 7.88
N VAL A 421 -52.22 30.78 7.90
CA VAL A 421 -53.30 31.49 8.58
C VAL A 421 -54.10 32.23 7.51
N ASN A 422 -55.33 31.80 7.27
CA ASN A 422 -56.19 32.37 6.23
C ASN A 422 -57.46 32.99 6.83
N ASP A 423 -57.45 34.32 7.00
CA ASP A 423 -58.60 35.08 7.53
C ASP A 423 -59.57 35.53 6.42
N ASP A 424 -59.32 35.20 5.15
CA ASP A 424 -60.12 35.64 4.01
C ASP A 424 -61.41 34.81 3.84
N VAL A 425 -61.24 33.53 3.51
CA VAL A 425 -62.33 32.56 3.32
C VAL A 425 -61.84 31.19 3.76
N GLN A 426 -62.69 30.43 4.45
CA GLN A 426 -62.37 29.04 4.78
C GLN A 426 -62.33 28.19 3.49
N CYS A 427 -61.18 27.59 3.23
CA CYS A 427 -60.92 26.78 2.03
C CYS A 427 -61.46 25.35 2.16
N THR A 428 -62.72 25.20 2.56
CA THR A 428 -63.36 23.89 2.76
C THR A 428 -64.39 23.63 1.67
N TYR A 429 -64.05 22.78 0.71
CA TYR A 429 -65.01 22.13 -0.17
C TYR A 429 -64.95 20.61 0.10
N SER A 430 -66.02 20.07 0.69
CA SER A 430 -66.36 18.64 0.95
C SER A 430 -65.50 17.59 0.22
N SER A 431 -64.99 16.49 0.78
CA SER A 431 -65.34 15.66 1.95
C SER A 431 -64.28 14.57 2.15
N ASN A 432 -63.84 14.31 3.38
CA ASN A 432 -63.87 12.99 4.04
C ASN A 432 -63.18 13.04 5.41
N LEU A 433 -63.59 12.10 6.25
CA LEU A 433 -63.50 12.05 7.72
C LEU A 433 -62.08 11.88 8.30
N ALA A 434 -61.09 12.68 7.87
CA ALA A 434 -59.74 12.65 8.42
C ALA A 434 -59.02 14.01 8.33
N GLY A 435 -59.59 15.07 8.92
CA GLY A 435 -58.86 16.28 9.36
C GLY A 435 -58.01 17.10 8.37
N GLY A 436 -57.93 16.74 7.09
CA GLY A 436 -57.14 17.42 6.07
C GLY A 436 -57.95 18.47 5.32
N VAL A 437 -57.34 19.62 5.04
CA VAL A 437 -57.89 20.64 4.14
C VAL A 437 -57.47 20.28 2.72
N ASP A 438 -58.43 19.94 1.85
CA ASP A 438 -58.15 19.77 0.42
C ASP A 438 -58.25 21.14 -0.27
N TYR A 439 -57.12 21.64 -0.75
CA TYR A 439 -57.07 22.89 -1.51
C TYR A 439 -57.41 22.69 -3.00
N LYS A 440 -57.81 21.48 -3.42
CA LYS A 440 -58.18 21.20 -4.82
C LYS A 440 -59.70 21.26 -5.00
N GLY A 441 -60.17 21.77 -6.16
CA GLY A 441 -61.59 21.72 -6.53
C GLY A 441 -62.40 23.03 -6.37
N PHE A 442 -61.80 24.20 -6.57
CA PHE A 442 -62.54 25.48 -6.56
C PHE A 442 -63.26 25.80 -7.88
N PRO A 443 -64.46 26.44 -7.84
CA PRO A 443 -65.25 26.76 -9.03
C PRO A 443 -64.50 27.72 -9.95
N GLY A 444 -64.55 27.48 -11.28
CA GLY A 444 -63.85 28.25 -12.31
C GLY A 444 -64.11 29.76 -12.28
N TYR A 445 -63.25 30.54 -12.96
CA TYR A 445 -63.35 31.99 -12.97
C TYR A 445 -64.65 32.47 -13.64
N PRO A 446 -65.36 33.47 -13.05
CA PRO A 446 -66.56 34.03 -13.64
C PRO A 446 -66.22 34.91 -14.85
N SER A 447 -67.03 34.83 -15.91
CA SER A 447 -66.76 35.48 -17.22
C SER A 447 -66.50 36.99 -17.18
N ASN A 448 -67.00 37.71 -16.18
CA ASN A 448 -66.84 39.17 -16.06
C ASN A 448 -65.79 39.62 -15.04
N CYS A 449 -65.15 38.70 -14.31
CA CYS A 449 -64.11 38.94 -13.31
C CYS A 449 -64.16 40.29 -12.55
N THR A 450 -65.37 40.64 -12.07
CA THR A 450 -65.61 41.84 -11.27
C THR A 450 -65.31 41.60 -9.78
N THR A 451 -65.14 42.69 -9.02
CA THR A 451 -64.93 42.65 -7.55
C THR A 451 -66.02 41.90 -6.77
N LYS A 452 -67.24 41.79 -7.31
CA LYS A 452 -68.34 41.04 -6.69
C LYS A 452 -68.31 39.54 -6.98
N THR A 453 -67.65 39.15 -8.08
CA THR A 453 -67.66 37.78 -8.62
C THR A 453 -66.36 37.02 -8.34
N LEU A 454 -65.21 37.71 -8.25
CA LEU A 454 -63.95 37.08 -7.83
C LEU A 454 -63.97 36.73 -6.33
N ARG A 455 -64.00 35.44 -6.02
CA ARG A 455 -63.97 34.87 -4.66
C ARG A 455 -62.97 33.72 -4.61
N TYR A 456 -62.54 33.35 -3.40
CA TYR A 456 -61.64 32.20 -3.15
C TYR A 456 -60.23 32.32 -3.76
N LEU A 457 -59.73 33.56 -3.96
CA LEU A 457 -58.38 33.79 -4.49
C LEU A 457 -57.29 33.31 -3.54
N SER A 458 -57.48 33.49 -2.23
CA SER A 458 -56.59 32.95 -1.19
C SER A 458 -56.47 31.42 -1.32
N CYS A 459 -57.60 30.71 -1.46
CA CYS A 459 -57.61 29.26 -1.57
C CYS A 459 -57.00 28.74 -2.89
N ARG A 460 -57.21 29.45 -4.00
CA ARG A 460 -56.54 29.15 -5.28
C ARG A 460 -55.03 29.36 -5.22
N MET A 461 -54.59 30.39 -4.50
CA MET A 461 -53.15 30.59 -4.27
C MET A 461 -52.58 29.42 -3.45
N LEU A 462 -53.26 29.03 -2.37
CA LEU A 462 -52.88 27.87 -1.57
C LEU A 462 -52.85 26.58 -2.40
N SER A 463 -53.79 26.37 -3.32
CA SER A 463 -53.79 25.20 -4.21
C SER A 463 -52.62 25.13 -5.18
N ILE A 464 -52.04 26.29 -5.54
CA ILE A 464 -50.85 26.38 -6.40
C ILE A 464 -49.56 26.21 -5.59
N ILE A 465 -49.59 26.57 -4.30
CA ILE A 465 -48.47 26.35 -3.36
C ILE A 465 -48.41 24.89 -2.91
N ASP A 466 -49.56 24.25 -2.72
CA ASP A 466 -49.73 22.86 -2.28
C ASP A 466 -49.35 21.88 -3.41
N ASP A 467 -48.05 21.66 -3.53
CA ASP A 467 -47.41 20.78 -4.51
C ASP A 467 -46.51 19.76 -3.77
N ASP A 468 -45.93 18.79 -4.48
CA ASP A 468 -45.13 17.69 -3.92
C ASP A 468 -43.91 18.13 -3.05
N ARG A 469 -43.59 19.44 -3.05
CA ARG A 469 -42.49 20.05 -2.30
C ARG A 469 -42.93 20.71 -0.99
N ILE A 470 -44.15 21.25 -0.93
CA ILE A 470 -44.62 22.10 0.18
C ILE A 470 -45.92 21.53 0.72
N ALA A 471 -45.93 21.18 2.01
CA ALA A 471 -47.12 20.72 2.70
C ALA A 471 -47.72 21.86 3.54
N LEU A 472 -48.96 22.23 3.28
CA LEU A 472 -49.61 23.33 3.99
C LEU A 472 -50.30 22.85 5.28
N GLU A 473 -49.95 23.44 6.43
CA GLU A 473 -50.58 23.15 7.72
C GLU A 473 -51.39 24.37 8.20
N PRO A 474 -52.72 24.27 8.38
CA PRO A 474 -53.55 25.40 8.79
C PRO A 474 -53.42 25.71 10.30
N PHE A 475 -53.39 27.00 10.64
CA PHE A 475 -53.33 27.51 12.01
C PHE A 475 -54.41 28.57 12.27
N PRO A 476 -54.92 28.69 13.51
CA PRO A 476 -56.04 29.58 13.83
C PRO A 476 -55.66 31.06 13.93
N ASN A 477 -54.39 31.40 14.18
CA ASN A 477 -53.95 32.79 14.35
C ASN A 477 -52.45 32.95 14.07
N ILE A 478 -52.01 34.17 13.78
CA ILE A 478 -50.61 34.50 13.46
C ILE A 478 -49.65 34.09 14.59
N PRO A 479 -49.92 34.38 15.89
CA PRO A 479 -49.00 33.99 16.96
C PRO A 479 -48.74 32.48 17.04
N SER A 480 -49.78 31.65 16.89
CA SER A 480 -49.65 30.18 16.91
C SER A 480 -48.88 29.64 15.70
N ALA A 481 -49.09 30.23 14.51
CA ALA A 481 -48.33 29.89 13.32
C ALA A 481 -46.84 30.27 13.46
N LEU A 482 -46.55 31.47 13.98
CA LEU A 482 -45.17 31.90 14.24
C LEU A 482 -44.52 31.09 15.35
N GLU A 483 -45.27 30.65 16.37
CA GLU A 483 -44.79 29.72 17.38
C GLU A 483 -44.48 28.35 16.78
N ALA A 484 -45.27 27.87 15.82
CA ALA A 484 -44.96 26.63 15.09
C ALA A 484 -43.64 26.72 14.33
N VAL A 485 -43.35 27.86 13.70
CA VAL A 485 -42.05 28.13 13.06
C VAL A 485 -40.92 28.19 14.09
N ARG A 486 -41.10 28.93 15.18
CA ARG A 486 -40.11 29.02 16.28
C ARG A 486 -39.83 27.67 16.94
N ALA A 487 -40.84 26.80 17.01
CA ALA A 487 -40.73 25.45 17.55
C ALA A 487 -40.15 24.43 16.54
N GLY A 488 -39.81 24.86 15.32
CA GLY A 488 -39.28 24.00 14.26
C GLY A 488 -40.29 23.03 13.65
N LYS A 489 -41.61 23.27 13.83
CA LYS A 489 -42.68 22.44 13.25
C LYS A 489 -43.00 22.82 11.79
N ALA A 490 -42.69 24.06 11.40
CA ALA A 490 -42.87 24.58 10.04
C ALA A 490 -41.66 25.43 9.62
N TRP A 491 -41.34 25.43 8.33
CA TRP A 491 -40.23 26.21 7.74
C TRP A 491 -40.60 27.66 7.44
N GLY A 492 -41.87 28.00 7.55
CA GLY A 492 -42.36 29.37 7.40
C GLY A 492 -43.84 29.48 7.76
N ALA A 493 -44.31 30.71 7.86
CA ALA A 493 -45.70 31.08 8.09
C ALA A 493 -46.21 32.01 6.97
N LEU A 494 -47.41 31.73 6.48
CA LEU A 494 -48.10 32.42 5.42
C LEU A 494 -49.41 33.01 5.98
N TYR A 495 -49.63 34.30 5.79
CA TYR A 495 -50.83 34.99 6.28
C TYR A 495 -51.60 35.69 5.17
N PHE A 496 -52.90 35.39 5.11
CA PHE A 496 -53.88 36.08 4.26
C PHE A 496 -54.80 36.95 5.13
N PRO A 497 -54.82 38.29 4.92
CA PRO A 497 -55.70 39.19 5.65
C PRO A 497 -57.19 38.94 5.41
N ALA A 498 -58.02 39.40 6.34
CA ALA A 498 -59.48 39.33 6.18
C ALA A 498 -59.96 40.09 4.91
N ASN A 499 -60.85 39.45 4.14
CA ASN A 499 -61.33 39.92 2.84
C ASN A 499 -60.24 40.09 1.75
N TYR A 500 -59.10 39.40 1.86
CA TYR A 500 -58.02 39.42 0.86
C TYR A 500 -58.53 39.27 -0.58
N SER A 501 -59.40 38.30 -0.88
CA SER A 501 -59.90 38.07 -2.24
C SER A 501 -60.59 39.31 -2.84
N ARG A 502 -61.36 40.03 -2.03
CA ARG A 502 -62.07 41.25 -2.45
C ARG A 502 -61.12 42.43 -2.64
N PHE A 503 -60.17 42.60 -1.72
CA PHE A 503 -59.20 43.69 -1.80
C PHE A 503 -58.19 43.49 -2.93
N LEU A 504 -57.77 42.25 -3.21
CA LEU A 504 -56.93 41.94 -4.37
C LEU A 504 -57.68 42.20 -5.68
N ALA A 505 -58.95 41.80 -5.78
CA ALA A 505 -59.78 42.13 -6.95
C ALA A 505 -59.96 43.66 -7.11
N ALA A 506 -60.17 44.40 -6.01
CA ALA A 506 -60.28 45.86 -6.02
C ALA A 506 -58.96 46.52 -6.44
N ARG A 507 -57.82 46.05 -5.92
CA ARG A 507 -56.49 46.52 -6.33
C ARG A 507 -56.28 46.36 -7.83
N HIS A 508 -56.75 45.27 -8.42
CA HIS A 508 -56.67 45.04 -9.86
C HIS A 508 -57.58 45.99 -10.66
N VAL A 509 -58.86 46.11 -10.29
CA VAL A 509 -59.84 46.92 -11.02
C VAL A 509 -59.53 48.42 -10.95
N TRP A 510 -59.14 48.92 -9.78
CA TRP A 510 -58.87 50.35 -9.59
C TRP A 510 -57.44 50.74 -9.99
N GLY A 511 -56.51 49.77 -10.07
CA GLY A 511 -55.14 49.98 -10.53
C GLY A 511 -54.45 51.14 -9.83
N ARG A 512 -54.19 52.23 -10.57
CA ARG A 512 -53.56 53.45 -10.06
C ARG A 512 -54.39 54.21 -9.00
N TYR A 513 -55.69 53.95 -8.92
CA TYR A 513 -56.63 54.61 -8.00
C TYR A 513 -57.04 53.72 -6.82
N ALA A 514 -56.33 52.61 -6.59
CA ALA A 514 -56.60 51.74 -5.44
C ALA A 514 -56.33 52.48 -4.12
N SER A 515 -57.23 52.33 -3.14
CA SER A 515 -57.07 52.94 -1.81
C SER A 515 -56.00 52.21 -0.98
N ASP A 516 -55.39 52.90 -0.02
CA ASP A 516 -54.38 52.31 0.89
C ASP A 516 -54.91 51.06 1.61
N LYS A 517 -56.20 51.07 1.95
CA LYS A 517 -56.88 49.90 2.55
C LYS A 517 -56.91 48.70 1.59
N ALA A 518 -57.14 48.94 0.29
CA ALA A 518 -57.10 47.88 -0.71
C ALA A 518 -55.67 47.38 -0.95
N LEU A 519 -54.66 48.26 -0.88
CA LEU A 519 -53.27 47.87 -1.00
C LEU A 519 -52.83 47.00 0.18
N ASN A 520 -53.02 47.46 1.43
CA ASN A 520 -52.56 46.77 2.64
C ASN A 520 -53.27 45.43 2.88
N HIS A 521 -54.59 45.34 2.62
CA HIS A 521 -55.33 44.08 2.81
C HIS A 521 -55.25 43.12 1.61
N SER A 522 -54.52 43.48 0.55
CA SER A 522 -54.25 42.61 -0.61
C SER A 522 -52.82 42.05 -0.62
N GLU A 523 -52.06 42.26 0.46
CA GLU A 523 -50.71 41.76 0.62
C GLU A 523 -50.73 40.43 1.39
N ILE A 524 -49.93 39.47 0.92
CA ILE A 524 -49.69 38.22 1.64
C ILE A 524 -48.42 38.42 2.47
N SER A 525 -48.51 38.25 3.79
CA SER A 525 -47.33 38.29 4.65
C SER A 525 -46.71 36.90 4.75
N VAL A 526 -45.39 36.84 4.56
CA VAL A 526 -44.59 35.60 4.62
C VAL A 526 -43.48 35.79 5.63
N TRP A 527 -43.37 34.89 6.59
CA TRP A 527 -42.22 34.76 7.49
C TRP A 527 -41.55 33.43 7.24
N MET A 528 -40.27 33.43 6.92
CA MET A 528 -39.51 32.20 6.63
C MET A 528 -38.45 31.98 7.70
N ASP A 529 -38.21 30.71 8.04
CA ASP A 529 -37.03 30.32 8.79
C ASP A 529 -35.82 30.27 7.85
N MET A 530 -34.85 31.16 8.11
CA MET A 530 -33.59 31.26 7.36
C MET A 530 -32.43 30.59 8.09
N SER A 531 -32.66 29.89 9.20
CA SER A 531 -31.64 29.12 9.92
C SER A 531 -31.03 28.02 9.04
N ASN A 532 -31.82 27.44 8.14
CA ASN A 532 -31.36 26.62 7.04
C ASN A 532 -31.44 27.40 5.72
N GLN A 533 -30.29 27.95 5.30
CA GLN A 533 -30.18 28.78 4.11
C GLN A 533 -30.69 28.09 2.84
N TYR A 534 -30.43 26.79 2.66
CA TYR A 534 -30.83 26.06 1.45
C TYR A 534 -32.36 25.94 1.37
N ILE A 535 -32.99 25.49 2.46
CA ILE A 535 -34.45 25.34 2.53
C ILE A 535 -35.12 26.71 2.42
N GLY A 536 -34.61 27.74 3.12
CA GLY A 536 -35.14 29.09 3.09
C GLY A 536 -35.15 29.69 1.67
N TYR A 537 -34.05 29.61 0.93
CA TYR A 537 -33.99 30.11 -0.44
C TYR A 537 -34.81 29.27 -1.43
N LEU A 538 -34.86 27.94 -1.26
CA LEU A 538 -35.69 27.08 -2.08
C LEU A 538 -37.18 27.39 -1.88
N LEU A 539 -37.61 27.59 -0.63
CA LEU A 539 -38.97 27.98 -0.28
C LEU A 539 -39.30 29.37 -0.84
N GLN A 540 -38.39 30.34 -0.70
CA GLN A 540 -38.56 31.68 -1.27
C GLN A 540 -38.71 31.65 -2.80
N ALA A 541 -37.87 30.89 -3.49
CA ALA A 541 -37.94 30.73 -4.94
C ALA A 541 -39.26 30.06 -5.36
N SER A 542 -39.66 29.00 -4.65
CA SER A 542 -40.91 28.26 -4.90
C SER A 542 -42.14 29.15 -4.69
N LEU A 543 -42.19 29.92 -3.61
CA LEU A 543 -43.29 30.87 -3.34
C LEU A 543 -43.33 32.00 -4.38
N SER A 544 -42.18 32.53 -4.79
CA SER A 544 -42.10 33.56 -5.82
C SER A 544 -42.62 33.04 -7.17
N LEU A 545 -42.26 31.80 -7.53
CA LEU A 545 -42.76 31.14 -8.73
C LEU A 545 -44.27 30.84 -8.63
N ALA A 546 -44.76 30.44 -7.46
CA ALA A 546 -46.18 30.23 -7.20
C ALA A 546 -47.00 31.50 -7.40
N VAL A 547 -46.51 32.68 -6.94
CA VAL A 547 -47.17 33.98 -7.17
C VAL A 547 -47.29 34.29 -8.67
N LEU A 548 -46.23 34.00 -9.44
CA LEU A 548 -46.24 34.20 -10.90
C LEU A 548 -47.24 33.26 -11.59
N ARG A 549 -47.28 31.98 -11.19
CA ARG A 549 -48.25 30.99 -11.70
C ARG A 549 -49.69 31.39 -11.35
N PHE A 550 -49.94 31.83 -10.11
CA PHE A 550 -51.23 32.32 -9.66
C PHE A 550 -51.71 33.55 -10.42
N THR A 551 -50.82 34.50 -10.68
CA THR A 551 -51.16 35.69 -11.47
C THR A 551 -51.56 35.31 -12.90
N ARG A 552 -50.86 34.34 -13.50
CA ARG A 552 -51.20 33.80 -14.84
C ARG A 552 -52.53 33.06 -14.83
N ASP A 553 -52.78 32.22 -13.82
CA ASP A 553 -54.04 31.49 -13.65
C ASP A 553 -55.24 32.45 -13.60
N ILE A 554 -55.12 33.56 -12.86
CA ILE A 554 -56.15 34.60 -12.84
C ILE A 554 -56.33 35.24 -14.22
N GLN A 555 -55.24 35.61 -14.90
CA GLN A 555 -55.33 36.25 -16.22
C GLN A 555 -56.03 35.38 -17.25
N GLU A 556 -55.63 34.11 -17.36
CA GLU A 556 -56.19 33.15 -18.30
C GLU A 556 -57.66 32.87 -17.96
N GLY A 557 -57.96 32.63 -16.69
CA GLY A 557 -59.31 32.40 -16.22
C GLY A 557 -60.27 33.57 -16.42
N CYS A 558 -59.76 34.80 -16.29
CA CYS A 558 -60.53 36.02 -16.49
C CYS A 558 -60.52 36.56 -17.92
N MET A 559 -59.89 35.85 -18.87
CA MET A 559 -59.67 36.32 -20.25
C MET A 559 -59.00 37.70 -20.32
N TRP A 560 -58.18 38.02 -19.33
CA TRP A 560 -57.36 39.23 -19.35
C TRP A 560 -56.14 39.02 -20.25
N ASN A 561 -55.59 40.12 -20.74
CA ASN A 561 -54.37 40.05 -21.53
C ASN A 561 -53.21 39.56 -20.66
N THR A 562 -52.75 38.33 -20.90
CA THR A 562 -51.65 37.68 -20.19
C THR A 562 -50.32 38.42 -20.31
N LYS A 563 -50.21 39.39 -21.23
CA LYS A 563 -49.04 40.27 -21.42
C LYS A 563 -49.12 41.59 -20.65
N ALA A 564 -50.24 41.92 -20.01
CA ALA A 564 -50.43 43.22 -19.37
C ALA A 564 -49.88 43.31 -17.93
N THR A 565 -49.77 42.16 -17.25
CA THR A 565 -49.39 42.07 -15.83
C THR A 565 -48.12 41.27 -15.50
N PRO A 566 -47.39 40.58 -16.41
CA PRO A 566 -46.11 40.01 -16.02
C PRO A 566 -45.13 41.14 -15.65
N VAL A 567 -44.27 40.89 -14.68
CA VAL A 567 -43.09 41.73 -14.41
C VAL A 567 -42.36 41.95 -15.75
N PRO A 568 -41.87 43.16 -16.08
CA PRO A 568 -41.19 43.46 -17.35
C PRO A 568 -39.80 42.79 -17.48
N VAL A 569 -39.69 41.56 -17.00
CA VAL A 569 -38.55 40.66 -17.07
C VAL A 569 -39.11 39.30 -17.48
N ARG A 570 -38.82 38.89 -18.72
CA ARG A 570 -39.15 37.56 -19.21
C ARG A 570 -37.91 36.67 -19.08
N ILE A 571 -37.93 35.74 -18.13
CA ILE A 571 -36.92 34.70 -18.05
C ILE A 571 -37.17 33.75 -19.23
N MET A 572 -36.21 33.71 -20.14
CA MET A 572 -36.21 32.79 -21.28
C MET A 572 -35.62 31.45 -20.84
N ASP A 573 -35.82 30.42 -21.65
CA ASP A 573 -35.17 29.13 -21.42
C ASP A 573 -33.65 29.31 -21.30
N PRO A 574 -33.00 28.62 -20.34
CA PRO A 574 -31.59 28.81 -20.07
C PRO A 574 -30.75 28.35 -21.26
N VAL A 575 -29.65 29.05 -21.53
CA VAL A 575 -28.71 28.68 -22.60
C VAL A 575 -28.04 27.34 -22.31
N TYR A 576 -27.81 27.02 -21.03
CA TYR A 576 -27.24 25.77 -20.56
C TYR A 576 -27.96 25.29 -19.30
N GLY A 577 -28.14 23.97 -19.17
CA GLY A 577 -28.81 23.35 -18.03
C GLY A 577 -30.34 23.37 -18.14
N GLN A 578 -31.00 22.92 -17.08
CA GLN A 578 -32.46 22.91 -16.96
C GLN A 578 -32.95 24.17 -16.23
N LEU A 579 -34.24 24.52 -16.43
CA LEU A 579 -34.86 25.68 -15.78
C LEU A 579 -34.88 25.53 -14.24
N ASP A 580 -35.05 24.30 -13.76
CA ASP A 580 -34.99 23.90 -12.36
C ASP A 580 -33.81 22.93 -12.14
N PRO A 581 -32.57 23.44 -11.99
CA PRO A 581 -31.38 22.59 -11.91
C PRO A 581 -31.30 21.83 -10.57
N SER A 582 -30.88 20.57 -10.61
CA SER A 582 -30.60 19.80 -9.40
C SER A 582 -29.20 20.10 -8.87
N PHE A 583 -29.05 20.13 -7.55
CA PHE A 583 -27.73 20.21 -6.91
C PHE A 583 -26.83 19.01 -7.27
N GLN A 584 -27.41 17.86 -7.64
CA GLN A 584 -26.66 16.68 -8.11
C GLN A 584 -25.85 16.95 -9.37
N ASP A 585 -26.42 17.67 -10.34
CA ASP A 585 -25.74 18.00 -11.60
C ASP A 585 -24.48 18.86 -11.36
N PHE A 586 -24.43 19.60 -10.25
CA PHE A 586 -23.29 20.42 -9.87
C PHE A 586 -22.16 19.62 -9.20
N CYS A 587 -22.49 18.74 -8.24
CA CYS A 587 -21.50 18.04 -7.42
C CYS A 587 -20.99 16.72 -8.02
N LEU A 588 -21.83 15.97 -8.72
CA LEU A 588 -21.50 14.60 -9.17
C LEU A 588 -20.31 14.50 -10.15
N PRO A 589 -20.07 15.46 -11.06
CA PRO A 589 -18.83 15.45 -11.85
C PRO A 589 -17.58 15.48 -10.96
N GLY A 590 -17.57 16.29 -9.90
CA GLY A 590 -16.45 16.32 -8.94
C GLY A 590 -16.29 15.02 -8.16
N MET A 591 -17.39 14.35 -7.82
CA MET A 591 -17.36 13.01 -7.21
C MET A 591 -16.69 11.97 -8.11
N ILE A 592 -16.97 11.95 -9.42
CA ILE A 592 -16.33 11.01 -10.36
C ILE A 592 -14.81 11.19 -10.32
N VAL A 593 -14.36 12.43 -10.52
CA VAL A 593 -12.93 12.77 -10.60
C VAL A 593 -12.22 12.42 -9.29
N THR A 594 -12.81 12.78 -8.14
CA THR A 594 -12.22 12.52 -6.82
C THR A 594 -12.20 11.04 -6.47
N THR A 595 -13.29 10.31 -6.69
CA THR A 595 -13.35 8.85 -6.46
C THR A 595 -12.30 8.12 -7.30
N VAL A 596 -12.17 8.41 -8.59
CA VAL A 596 -11.19 7.75 -9.47
C VAL A 596 -9.76 8.09 -9.05
N PHE A 597 -9.48 9.36 -8.71
CA PHE A 597 -8.17 9.81 -8.25
C PHE A 597 -7.72 9.09 -6.97
N PHE A 598 -8.57 9.09 -5.93
CA PHE A 598 -8.21 8.52 -4.63
C PHE A 598 -8.21 6.99 -4.64
N MET A 599 -9.06 6.36 -5.44
CA MET A 599 -9.02 4.92 -5.61
C MET A 599 -7.67 4.48 -6.20
N ALA A 600 -7.22 5.16 -7.26
CA ALA A 600 -5.91 4.90 -7.87
C ALA A 600 -4.77 5.15 -6.88
N LEU A 601 -4.85 6.24 -6.11
CA LEU A 601 -3.88 6.59 -5.07
C LEU A 601 -3.71 5.45 -4.04
N LEU A 602 -4.81 5.04 -3.40
CA LEU A 602 -4.79 4.11 -2.26
C LEU A 602 -4.31 2.71 -2.66
N VAL A 603 -4.76 2.21 -3.81
CA VAL A 603 -4.33 0.91 -4.34
C VAL A 603 -2.83 0.91 -4.65
N THR A 604 -2.35 1.99 -5.24
CA THR A 604 -0.92 2.16 -5.57
C THR A 604 -0.08 2.16 -4.31
N VAL A 605 -0.48 2.95 -3.31
CA VAL A 605 0.24 3.06 -2.04
C VAL A 605 0.33 1.71 -1.32
N GLY A 606 -0.80 1.00 -1.20
CA GLY A 606 -0.86 -0.30 -0.52
C GLY A 606 0.00 -1.37 -1.20
N SER A 607 -0.14 -1.53 -2.53
CA SER A 607 0.57 -2.58 -3.27
C SER A 607 2.10 -2.44 -3.22
N ILE A 608 2.63 -1.22 -3.27
CA ILE A 608 4.08 -0.98 -3.26
C ILE A 608 4.66 -1.14 -1.84
N LEU A 609 3.94 -0.66 -0.83
CA LEU A 609 4.42 -0.73 0.56
C LEU A 609 4.42 -2.16 1.08
N GLU A 610 3.43 -2.97 0.73
CA GLU A 610 3.40 -4.39 1.05
C GLU A 610 4.64 -5.12 0.47
N GLU A 611 5.00 -4.83 -0.79
CA GLU A 611 6.18 -5.45 -1.41
C GLU A 611 7.52 -4.97 -0.79
N LYS A 612 7.57 -3.73 -0.31
CA LYS A 612 8.73 -3.20 0.42
C LYS A 612 8.87 -3.85 1.79
N ARG A 613 7.76 -3.94 2.54
CA ARG A 613 7.73 -4.50 3.90
C ARG A 613 8.15 -5.96 3.92
N ASP A 614 7.72 -6.74 2.93
CA ASP A 614 8.01 -8.17 2.86
C ASP A 614 9.42 -8.47 2.28
N GLY A 615 10.22 -7.44 1.94
CA GLY A 615 11.58 -7.59 1.40
C GLY A 615 11.64 -8.13 -0.05
N LEU A 616 10.48 -8.29 -0.69
CA LEU A 616 10.31 -8.92 -2.00
C LEU A 616 10.92 -8.09 -3.13
N MET A 617 10.80 -6.75 -3.02
CA MET A 617 11.42 -5.82 -3.96
C MET A 617 12.94 -5.97 -3.94
N ALA A 618 13.53 -6.03 -2.75
CA ALA A 618 14.96 -6.21 -2.54
C ALA A 618 15.48 -7.53 -3.13
N ARG A 619 14.74 -8.63 -2.95
CA ARG A 619 15.09 -9.94 -3.50
C ARG A 619 15.00 -9.98 -5.04
N SER A 620 13.97 -9.37 -5.61
CA SER A 620 13.82 -9.28 -7.07
C SER A 620 14.95 -8.45 -7.70
N LEU A 621 15.36 -7.36 -7.05
CA LEU A 621 16.50 -6.55 -7.46
C LEU A 621 17.82 -7.35 -7.41
N SER A 622 18.04 -8.19 -6.39
CA SER A 622 19.24 -9.05 -6.33
C SER A 622 19.29 -10.09 -7.45
N ALA A 623 18.13 -10.58 -7.89
CA ALA A 623 18.02 -11.55 -8.98
C ALA A 623 18.25 -10.92 -10.37
N GLY A 624 18.41 -9.59 -10.47
CA GLY A 624 18.66 -8.88 -11.73
C GLY A 624 17.47 -8.13 -12.31
N VAL A 625 16.32 -8.12 -11.65
CA VAL A 625 15.18 -7.29 -12.07
C VAL A 625 15.54 -5.83 -11.81
N THR A 626 15.28 -4.95 -12.76
CA THR A 626 15.48 -3.52 -12.58
C THR A 626 14.28 -2.88 -11.88
N ILE A 627 14.51 -1.78 -11.16
CA ILE A 627 13.42 -1.04 -10.49
C ILE A 627 12.36 -0.56 -11.49
N HIS A 628 12.78 -0.21 -12.71
CA HIS A 628 11.87 0.25 -13.76
C HIS A 628 10.94 -0.86 -14.24
N GLU A 629 11.41 -2.11 -14.33
CA GLU A 629 10.57 -3.26 -14.70
C GLU A 629 9.54 -3.59 -13.61
N VAL A 630 9.94 -3.52 -12.34
CA VAL A 630 9.02 -3.72 -11.20
C VAL A 630 7.93 -2.64 -11.22
N LEU A 631 8.32 -1.37 -11.36
CA LEU A 631 7.37 -0.26 -11.43
C LEU A 631 6.45 -0.37 -12.66
N ALA A 632 6.98 -0.72 -13.83
CA ALA A 632 6.18 -0.90 -15.05
C ALA A 632 5.14 -2.04 -14.89
N ALA A 633 5.52 -3.16 -14.29
CA ALA A 633 4.59 -4.26 -14.01
C ALA A 633 3.47 -3.85 -13.04
N HIS A 634 3.78 -3.01 -12.04
CA HIS A 634 2.76 -2.44 -11.14
C HIS A 634 1.82 -1.49 -11.86
N VAL A 635 2.35 -0.53 -12.62
CA VAL A 635 1.56 0.43 -13.39
C VAL A 635 0.57 -0.30 -14.31
N LEU A 636 1.00 -1.34 -15.02
CA LEU A 636 0.12 -2.10 -15.91
C LEU A 636 -1.06 -2.77 -15.19
N VAL A 637 -0.83 -3.42 -14.04
CA VAL A 637 -1.91 -4.04 -13.27
C VAL A 637 -2.82 -3.00 -12.64
N GLN A 638 -2.25 -1.90 -12.13
CA GLN A 638 -3.01 -0.82 -11.51
C GLN A 638 -3.89 -0.08 -12.53
N ILE A 639 -3.45 0.07 -13.79
CA ILE A 639 -4.28 0.64 -14.86
C ILE A 639 -5.55 -0.18 -15.06
N VAL A 640 -5.46 -1.52 -15.03
CA VAL A 640 -6.64 -2.38 -15.16
C VAL A 640 -7.62 -2.17 -14.00
N LEU A 641 -7.13 -2.15 -12.76
CA LEU A 641 -7.96 -1.90 -11.57
C LEU A 641 -8.59 -0.50 -11.59
N MET A 642 -7.84 0.49 -12.03
CA MET A 642 -8.31 1.87 -12.20
C MET A 642 -9.41 1.97 -13.26
N ILE A 643 -9.26 1.29 -14.41
CA ILE A 643 -10.29 1.24 -15.45
C ILE A 643 -11.58 0.63 -14.88
N ILE A 644 -11.48 -0.47 -14.13
CA ILE A 644 -12.63 -1.11 -13.49
C ILE A 644 -13.33 -0.13 -12.54
N ALA A 645 -12.59 0.56 -11.67
CA ALA A 645 -13.15 1.54 -10.73
C ALA A 645 -13.81 2.73 -11.45
N MET A 646 -13.18 3.24 -12.51
CA MET A 646 -13.69 4.33 -13.34
C MET A 646 -14.99 3.94 -14.05
N VAL A 647 -15.01 2.78 -14.72
CA VAL A 647 -16.21 2.28 -15.41
C VAL A 647 -17.34 2.08 -14.40
N THR A 648 -17.05 1.51 -13.24
CA THR A 648 -18.04 1.29 -12.19
C THR A 648 -18.63 2.60 -11.68
N ALA A 649 -17.80 3.63 -11.43
CA ALA A 649 -18.26 4.95 -11.01
C ALA A 649 -19.11 5.63 -12.10
N LEU A 650 -18.69 5.58 -13.36
CA LEU A 650 -19.41 6.17 -14.49
C LEU A 650 -20.77 5.49 -14.72
N VAL A 651 -20.82 4.16 -14.68
CA VAL A 651 -22.08 3.40 -14.82
C VAL A 651 -23.02 3.72 -13.66
N MET A 652 -22.52 3.80 -12.44
CA MET A 652 -23.36 4.13 -11.28
C MET A 652 -23.99 5.52 -11.44
N LEU A 653 -23.23 6.53 -11.86
CA LEU A 653 -23.72 7.90 -11.91
C LEU A 653 -24.56 8.20 -13.18
N LEU A 654 -24.16 7.68 -14.34
CA LEU A 654 -24.87 7.93 -15.60
C LEU A 654 -26.09 7.01 -15.77
N CYS A 655 -25.99 5.72 -15.42
CA CYS A 655 -27.08 4.76 -15.66
C CYS A 655 -28.05 4.65 -14.47
N VAL A 656 -27.55 4.65 -13.23
CA VAL A 656 -28.41 4.44 -12.04
C VAL A 656 -28.99 5.75 -11.53
N PHE A 657 -28.18 6.80 -11.42
CA PHE A 657 -28.66 8.12 -10.99
C PHE A 657 -29.13 9.02 -12.14
N GLN A 658 -29.05 8.54 -13.39
CA GLN A 658 -29.49 9.27 -14.60
C GLN A 658 -28.94 10.70 -14.69
N LEU A 659 -27.67 10.87 -14.33
CA LEU A 659 -26.98 12.16 -14.40
C LEU A 659 -26.98 12.67 -15.85
N THR A 660 -27.32 13.95 -16.01
CA THR A 660 -27.36 14.59 -17.33
C THR A 660 -25.95 14.70 -17.91
N ASN A 661 -25.77 14.21 -19.14
CA ASN A 661 -24.53 14.37 -19.90
C ASN A 661 -24.85 14.90 -21.30
N ASN A 662 -24.66 16.21 -21.49
CA ASN A 662 -24.88 16.89 -22.75
C ASN A 662 -23.64 16.83 -23.67
N GLY A 663 -22.49 16.42 -23.15
CA GLY A 663 -21.22 16.41 -23.86
C GLY A 663 -20.81 15.04 -24.41
N PRO A 664 -19.75 15.00 -25.24
CA PRO A 664 -19.22 13.75 -25.76
C PRO A 664 -18.62 12.89 -24.64
N LEU A 665 -19.10 11.66 -24.50
CA LEU A 665 -18.67 10.74 -23.44
C LEU A 665 -17.16 10.43 -23.48
N TYR A 666 -16.54 10.47 -24.66
CA TYR A 666 -15.11 10.16 -24.78
C TYR A 666 -14.21 11.15 -24.04
N TRP A 667 -14.57 12.45 -23.97
CA TRP A 667 -13.81 13.44 -23.19
C TRP A 667 -13.96 13.21 -21.69
N VAL A 668 -15.16 12.81 -21.24
CA VAL A 668 -15.44 12.42 -19.84
C VAL A 668 -14.53 11.25 -19.45
N VAL A 669 -14.53 10.17 -20.26
CA VAL A 669 -13.72 8.97 -20.01
C VAL A 669 -12.23 9.29 -20.04
N LEU A 670 -11.76 10.06 -21.03
CA LEU A 670 -10.33 10.42 -21.14
C LEU A 670 -9.85 11.25 -19.95
N LEU A 671 -10.62 12.26 -19.53
CA LEU A 671 -10.26 13.09 -18.38
C LEU A 671 -10.25 12.27 -17.08
N CYS A 672 -11.23 11.39 -16.87
CA CYS A 672 -11.27 10.51 -15.71
C CYS A 672 -10.09 9.52 -15.70
N PHE A 673 -9.72 8.97 -16.85
CA PHE A 673 -8.56 8.10 -16.99
C PHE A 673 -7.26 8.83 -16.65
N LEU A 674 -7.06 10.04 -17.20
CA LEU A 674 -5.90 10.88 -16.88
C LEU A 674 -5.86 11.24 -15.39
N GLN A 675 -7.02 11.47 -14.77
CA GLN A 675 -7.05 11.74 -13.34
C GLN A 675 -6.69 10.52 -12.51
N GLY A 676 -7.13 9.32 -12.90
CA GLY A 676 -6.69 8.09 -12.26
C GLY A 676 -5.18 7.89 -12.38
N LEU A 677 -4.59 8.17 -13.55
CA LEU A 677 -3.13 8.17 -13.72
C LEU A 677 -2.44 9.21 -12.81
N CYS A 678 -3.01 10.41 -12.67
CA CYS A 678 -2.50 11.43 -11.76
C CYS A 678 -2.51 10.95 -10.29
N GLY A 679 -3.59 10.29 -9.86
CA GLY A 679 -3.69 9.69 -8.52
C GLY A 679 -2.67 8.58 -8.30
N MET A 680 -2.46 7.73 -9.30
CA MET A 680 -1.43 6.68 -9.30
C MET A 680 -0.02 7.28 -9.16
N CYS A 681 0.32 8.32 -9.92
CA CYS A 681 1.62 9.00 -9.82
C CYS A 681 1.86 9.61 -8.43
N LEU A 682 0.83 10.24 -7.84
CA LEU A 682 0.91 10.71 -6.46
C LEU A 682 1.11 9.53 -5.48
N GLY A 683 0.52 8.38 -5.76
CA GLY A 683 0.67 7.17 -4.95
C GLY A 683 2.10 6.65 -4.95
N PHE A 684 2.72 6.56 -6.12
CA PHE A 684 4.14 6.23 -6.25
C PHE A 684 5.04 7.20 -5.48
N PHE A 685 4.73 8.50 -5.53
CA PHE A 685 5.47 9.50 -4.77
C PHE A 685 5.36 9.29 -3.26
N ILE A 686 4.14 9.09 -2.73
CA ILE A 686 3.91 8.81 -1.30
C ILE A 686 4.63 7.52 -0.87
N SER A 687 4.57 6.45 -1.67
CA SER A 687 5.26 5.19 -1.41
C SER A 687 6.78 5.31 -1.43
N CYS A 688 7.35 6.31 -2.12
CA CYS A 688 8.79 6.58 -2.08
C CYS A 688 9.20 7.33 -0.82
N LEU A 689 8.36 8.22 -0.31
CA LEU A 689 8.63 8.98 0.91
C LEU A 689 8.41 8.17 2.19
N CYS A 690 7.48 7.23 2.17
CA CYS A 690 7.15 6.41 3.33
C CYS A 690 7.94 5.11 3.37
N GLU A 691 8.43 4.78 4.55
CA GLU A 691 8.92 3.43 4.89
C GLU A 691 7.88 2.62 5.69
N SER A 692 6.90 3.30 6.30
CA SER A 692 5.87 2.69 7.15
C SER A 692 4.47 2.82 6.55
N ASP A 693 3.68 1.74 6.63
CA ASP A 693 2.28 1.67 6.22
C ASP A 693 1.41 2.74 6.91
N MET A 694 1.67 3.01 8.18
CA MET A 694 0.92 3.99 8.97
C MET A 694 1.17 5.41 8.47
N ALA A 695 2.43 5.76 8.23
CA ALA A 695 2.80 7.08 7.72
C ALA A 695 2.18 7.35 6.33
N ALA A 696 2.17 6.34 5.47
CA ALA A 696 1.57 6.45 4.14
C ALA A 696 0.05 6.62 4.19
N THR A 697 -0.61 5.86 5.08
CA THR A 697 -2.05 5.98 5.32
C THR A 697 -2.42 7.37 5.82
N TYR A 698 -1.67 7.92 6.79
CA TYR A 698 -1.88 9.28 7.28
C TYR A 698 -1.65 10.35 6.21
N MET A 699 -0.64 10.21 5.35
CA MET A 699 -0.46 11.14 4.23
C MET A 699 -1.57 11.02 3.18
N GLY A 700 -2.05 9.80 2.89
CA GLY A 700 -3.19 9.57 2.00
C GLY A 700 -4.46 10.25 2.52
N VAL A 701 -4.83 10.00 3.77
CA VAL A 701 -6.01 10.62 4.42
C VAL A 701 -5.82 12.13 4.60
N GLY A 702 -4.62 12.58 4.97
CA GLY A 702 -4.30 14.01 5.11
C GLY A 702 -4.41 14.77 3.79
N THR A 703 -4.21 14.10 2.66
CA THR A 703 -4.39 14.67 1.32
C THR A 703 -5.84 14.65 0.86
N PHE A 704 -6.67 13.74 1.38
CA PHE A 704 -8.06 13.51 0.95
C PHE A 704 -8.98 14.71 1.15
N PHE A 705 -9.16 15.15 2.40
CA PHE A 705 -10.12 16.21 2.71
C PHE A 705 -9.76 17.58 2.10
N PRO A 706 -8.50 18.06 2.17
CA PRO A 706 -8.16 19.35 1.57
C PRO A 706 -8.42 19.40 0.07
N LEU A 707 -8.10 18.32 -0.64
CA LEU A 707 -8.31 18.24 -2.07
C LEU A 707 -9.81 18.21 -2.44
N ILE A 708 -10.66 17.53 -1.68
CA ILE A 708 -12.11 17.54 -1.93
C ILE A 708 -12.68 18.94 -1.73
N PHE A 709 -12.38 19.60 -0.61
CA PHE A 709 -12.95 20.92 -0.31
C PHE A 709 -12.44 22.01 -1.26
N LEU A 710 -11.18 21.93 -1.70
CA LEU A 710 -10.58 22.92 -2.59
C LEU A 710 -10.81 22.64 -4.09
N SER A 711 -11.21 21.42 -4.47
CA SER A 711 -11.48 21.04 -5.87
C SER A 711 -12.67 21.74 -6.52
N GLY A 712 -13.51 22.41 -5.72
CA GLY A 712 -14.76 22.99 -6.20
C GLY A 712 -15.90 22.00 -6.38
N MET A 713 -15.78 20.78 -5.84
CA MET A 713 -16.83 19.76 -5.85
C MET A 713 -18.02 20.13 -4.95
N VAL A 714 -17.74 20.48 -3.68
CA VAL A 714 -18.78 20.77 -2.67
C VAL A 714 -19.23 22.22 -2.74
N TRP A 715 -18.29 23.15 -2.96
CA TRP A 715 -18.56 24.58 -3.00
C TRP A 715 -17.98 25.19 -4.29
N PRO A 716 -18.70 26.10 -4.97
CA PRO A 716 -18.17 26.77 -6.15
C PRO A 716 -16.89 27.54 -5.83
N VAL A 717 -15.90 27.45 -6.73
CA VAL A 717 -14.57 28.08 -6.57
C VAL A 717 -14.69 29.61 -6.50
N GLU A 718 -15.72 30.17 -7.13
CA GLU A 718 -16.08 31.59 -7.12
C GLU A 718 -16.45 32.08 -5.73
N GLY A 719 -17.02 31.22 -4.89
CA GLY A 719 -17.43 31.54 -3.53
C GLY A 719 -16.35 31.30 -2.48
N MET A 720 -15.11 30.93 -2.87
CA MET A 720 -14.01 30.69 -1.94
C MET A 720 -13.29 31.98 -1.56
N HIS A 721 -12.70 32.00 -0.36
CA HIS A 721 -11.80 33.07 0.07
C HIS A 721 -10.63 33.23 -0.93
N SER A 722 -10.21 34.47 -1.21
CA SER A 722 -9.23 34.80 -2.25
C SER A 722 -7.92 34.00 -2.15
N LEU A 723 -7.37 33.85 -0.93
CA LEU A 723 -6.16 33.06 -0.69
C LEU A 723 -6.35 31.58 -1.08
N LEU A 724 -7.43 30.96 -0.60
CA LEU A 724 -7.73 29.55 -0.84
C LEU A 724 -8.11 29.30 -2.30
N ARG A 725 -8.74 30.28 -2.96
CA ARG A 725 -9.04 30.24 -4.39
C ARG A 725 -7.76 30.15 -5.23
N SER A 726 -6.74 30.94 -4.90
CA SER A 726 -5.44 30.89 -5.60
C SER A 726 -4.71 29.56 -5.38
N ILE A 727 -4.72 29.05 -4.14
CA ILE A 727 -4.14 27.73 -3.82
C ILE A 727 -4.91 26.63 -4.55
N GLY A 728 -6.24 26.65 -4.44
CA GLY A 728 -7.15 25.70 -5.07
C GLY A 728 -6.97 25.66 -6.58
N TRP A 729 -6.77 26.80 -7.23
CA TRP A 729 -6.54 26.88 -8.68
C TRP A 729 -5.33 26.05 -9.14
N ALA A 730 -4.28 25.96 -8.31
CA ALA A 730 -3.07 25.20 -8.62
C ALA A 730 -3.19 23.69 -8.33
N LEU A 731 -4.20 23.23 -7.61
CA LEU A 731 -4.34 21.81 -7.21
C LEU A 731 -4.74 20.90 -8.38
N PRO A 732 -4.33 19.62 -8.37
CA PRO A 732 -4.53 18.69 -9.48
C PRO A 732 -6.00 18.35 -9.78
N LEU A 733 -6.90 18.50 -8.80
CA LEU A 733 -8.32 18.13 -8.93
C LEU A 733 -9.23 19.28 -9.38
N THR A 734 -8.83 20.53 -9.15
CA THR A 734 -9.71 21.69 -9.31
C THR A 734 -10.07 21.94 -10.77
N GLN A 735 -9.06 22.01 -11.66
CA GLN A 735 -9.30 22.22 -13.09
C GLN A 735 -9.96 21.02 -13.74
N ALA A 736 -9.60 19.80 -13.33
CA ALA A 736 -10.26 18.59 -13.83
C ALA A 736 -11.76 18.59 -13.48
N THR A 737 -12.13 19.02 -12.27
CA THR A 737 -13.53 19.09 -11.82
C THR A 737 -14.32 20.16 -12.59
N THR A 738 -13.75 21.35 -12.81
CA THR A 738 -14.41 22.41 -13.59
C THR A 738 -14.56 22.04 -15.06
N SER A 739 -13.56 21.39 -15.65
CA SER A 739 -13.63 20.86 -17.02
C SER A 739 -14.68 19.77 -17.16
N LEU A 740 -14.71 18.79 -16.25
CA LEU A 740 -15.71 17.71 -16.31
C LEU A 740 -17.14 18.26 -16.18
N ARG A 741 -17.37 19.20 -15.25
CA ARG A 741 -18.66 19.90 -15.11
C ARG A 741 -19.06 20.66 -16.38
N SER A 742 -18.09 21.29 -17.05
CA SER A 742 -18.34 22.03 -18.29
C SER A 742 -18.68 21.09 -19.46
N ILE A 743 -18.03 19.93 -19.55
CA ILE A 743 -18.36 18.91 -20.56
C ILE A 743 -19.77 18.36 -20.32
N MET A 744 -20.05 17.89 -19.09
CA MET A 744 -21.31 17.20 -18.79
C MET A 744 -22.51 18.16 -18.79
N GLY A 745 -22.37 19.33 -18.16
CA GLY A 745 -23.46 20.30 -18.04
C GLY A 745 -23.69 21.15 -19.29
N ARG A 746 -22.62 21.70 -19.88
CA ARG A 746 -22.71 22.64 -21.02
C ARG A 746 -22.52 21.99 -22.39
N GLY A 747 -22.05 20.75 -22.45
CA GLY A 747 -21.76 20.06 -23.71
C GLY A 747 -20.52 20.57 -24.44
N TRP A 748 -19.62 21.27 -23.74
CA TRP A 748 -18.43 21.88 -24.36
C TRP A 748 -17.38 20.84 -24.77
N SER A 749 -16.79 21.05 -25.94
CA SER A 749 -15.62 20.31 -26.45
C SER A 749 -14.30 20.89 -25.91
N ILE A 750 -13.19 20.23 -26.25
CA ILE A 750 -11.84 20.64 -25.86
C ILE A 750 -11.43 22.04 -26.37
N ASP A 751 -12.15 22.61 -27.34
CA ASP A 751 -11.83 23.93 -27.91
C ASP A 751 -12.00 25.08 -26.90
N GLN A 752 -12.79 24.85 -25.85
CA GLN A 752 -13.07 25.86 -24.83
C GLN A 752 -12.00 25.88 -23.72
N PRO A 753 -11.58 27.07 -23.24
CA PRO A 753 -10.56 27.21 -22.19
C PRO A 753 -10.93 26.52 -20.88
N ALA A 754 -12.21 26.51 -20.53
CA ALA A 754 -12.67 25.81 -19.34
C ALA A 754 -12.48 24.28 -19.43
N VAL A 755 -12.36 23.72 -20.64
CA VAL A 755 -12.22 22.27 -20.86
C VAL A 755 -10.76 21.87 -21.02
N TYR A 756 -10.00 22.49 -21.94
CA TYR A 756 -8.60 22.07 -22.15
C TYR A 756 -7.71 22.37 -20.93
N LEU A 757 -8.03 23.36 -20.11
CA LEU A 757 -7.25 23.69 -18.91
C LEU A 757 -7.22 22.53 -17.90
N GLY A 758 -8.29 21.74 -17.79
CA GLY A 758 -8.31 20.52 -16.98
C GLY A 758 -7.31 19.48 -17.48
N PHE A 759 -7.31 19.20 -18.79
CA PHE A 759 -6.37 18.25 -19.39
C PHE A 759 -4.91 18.70 -19.23
N VAL A 760 -4.63 19.99 -19.47
CA VAL A 760 -3.29 20.56 -19.32
C VAL A 760 -2.84 20.48 -17.86
N SER A 761 -3.70 20.88 -16.92
CA SER A 761 -3.40 20.81 -15.48
C SER A 761 -3.08 19.38 -15.04
N THR A 762 -3.90 18.40 -15.42
CA THR A 762 -3.68 16.99 -15.07
C THR A 762 -2.38 16.47 -15.69
N ALA A 763 -2.07 16.80 -16.96
CA ALA A 763 -0.81 16.39 -17.60
C ALA A 763 0.43 17.00 -16.92
N VAL A 764 0.37 18.28 -16.54
CA VAL A 764 1.43 18.97 -15.81
C VAL A 764 1.67 18.29 -14.45
N TRP A 765 0.62 17.99 -13.70
CA TRP A 765 0.74 17.31 -12.41
C TRP A 765 1.27 15.88 -12.51
N ILE A 766 0.86 15.12 -13.54
CA ILE A 766 1.46 13.81 -13.84
C ILE A 766 2.97 13.97 -14.06
N ALA A 767 3.40 14.92 -14.89
CA ALA A 767 4.80 15.17 -15.15
C ALA A 767 5.58 15.59 -13.88
N ILE A 768 4.98 16.43 -13.04
CA ILE A 768 5.55 16.85 -11.74
C ILE A 768 5.74 15.64 -10.82
N PHE A 769 4.69 14.84 -10.59
CA PHE A 769 4.77 13.68 -9.69
C PHE A 769 5.76 12.63 -10.19
N VAL A 770 5.78 12.35 -11.50
CA VAL A 770 6.77 11.43 -12.09
C VAL A 770 8.18 11.98 -11.91
N SER A 771 8.41 13.27 -12.19
CA SER A 771 9.73 13.90 -12.07
C SER A 771 10.23 13.86 -10.63
N ILE A 772 9.40 14.24 -9.67
CA ILE A 772 9.75 14.20 -8.24
C ILE A 772 10.03 12.76 -7.82
N THR A 773 9.20 11.79 -8.22
CA THR A 773 9.41 10.37 -7.89
C THR A 773 10.76 9.88 -8.42
N LEU A 774 11.12 10.19 -9.67
CA LEU A 774 12.41 9.82 -10.25
C LEU A 774 13.59 10.49 -9.55
N ILE A 775 13.44 11.76 -9.13
CA ILE A 775 14.46 12.47 -8.36
C ILE A 775 14.65 11.81 -6.99
N THR A 776 13.57 11.52 -6.27
CA THR A 776 13.61 10.86 -4.96
C THR A 776 14.27 9.48 -5.05
N LEU A 777 13.92 8.67 -6.05
CA LEU A 777 14.54 7.36 -6.28
C LEU A 777 16.05 7.48 -6.59
N ARG A 778 16.48 8.50 -7.34
CA ARG A 778 17.90 8.75 -7.60
C ARG A 778 18.66 9.20 -6.34
N VAL A 779 18.02 10.01 -5.50
CA VAL A 779 18.61 10.47 -4.23
C VAL A 779 18.75 9.30 -3.25
N GLN A 780 17.71 8.48 -3.09
CA GLN A 780 17.76 7.29 -2.24
C GLN A 780 18.89 6.34 -2.66
N LYS A 781 19.06 6.12 -3.97
CA LYS A 781 20.16 5.28 -4.51
C LYS A 781 21.56 5.84 -4.24
N ARG A 782 21.72 7.14 -4.04
CA ARG A 782 23.02 7.76 -3.68
C ARG A 782 23.32 7.67 -2.18
N ILE A 783 22.28 7.66 -1.35
CA ILE A 783 22.40 7.60 0.12
C ILE A 783 22.64 6.16 0.60
N SER A 784 22.10 5.16 -0.11
CA SER A 784 22.33 3.72 0.14
C SER A 784 23.68 3.24 -0.38
#